data_AF-A0A6C0BY75-F1
#
_entry.id   AF-A0A6C0BY75-F1
#
_cell.length_a   1.000
_cell.length_b   1.000
_cell.length_c   1.000
_cell.angle_alpha   90.00
_cell.angle_beta   90.00
_cell.angle_gamma   90.00
#
_symmetry.space_group_name_H-M   'P 1'
#
loop_
_entity.id
_entity.type
_entity.pdbx_description
1 polymer ?
#
loop_
_entity_poly.entity_id
_entity_poly.type
_entity_poly.pdbx_seq_one_letter_code
_entity_poly.pdbx_strand_id
1 'polypeptide(L)'
;MVASKLDPTIEYPEIKKLSEVDEGFDASLYEVELYPKMLCTIVIGNINSIHKDKGVYHMSVYLVVDDSMGDKIGVYECLASNYTNLLDDENDLDIDKLDDPIPLLFSFVTPDYLRRTLKLKKPVSPVDDDPLPSVDDENKEEDKGEESDEYVGDRLNLKDIVQEDDSDIIKSIEVKMMEESIEERKNYKKKGNHNWLQKFLKNKKFGIQDVESQGDCFFAVIREAFKGIGKNITVQQLRNEVSDRATKEVFDSFKQQYDMFYTSISESNLKMKKIYDKIKELKTANATEKNPKIKKQIVEISKPLIEEFKRTKRERENAKKLIEDYNFMKKVKNLQDFKDIIKTCAFWAEVWSINLIEMFLNIKVIIMSSDNYRSKDTDNVLLCSSFVDDSIQIFRPKYYLLMVHTGNHYKLITYDGKRIFTFETIPWDIKQMIVDKCMEKQGGVYIKIPKFIKLKSERSEQMGINEEEEGESKMSDVTYDENTVFQFYSKSADRAPGKGSGEKIPASDVGLYKELDGIPDWRKVLSNFYIAPFELDGHRWNSVEHFYHASKFKRGNPEFYLTFTLNEGGEEISKDPALAKGAGGKTGKFKGKRIRPKEVVMDEDFFTSKRNEVEMERAQKAKYEQNPLAKRVLLYTGNAKLQHFVRASPPIVFYDTMRVRRNLRK
;
A
#
# COMPACT_ATOMS: atom_id res chain seq x y z
N MET A 1 7.76 -30.62 32.09
CA MET A 1 6.61 -30.21 31.25
C MET A 1 6.22 -28.82 31.70
N VAL A 2 5.72 -27.99 30.80
CA VAL A 2 5.31 -26.62 31.14
C VAL A 2 3.81 -26.48 30.95
N ALA A 3 3.12 -25.98 31.98
CA ALA A 3 1.69 -25.77 31.95
C ALA A 3 1.35 -24.49 31.17
N SER A 4 0.27 -24.54 30.39
CA SER A 4 -0.28 -23.37 29.68
C SER A 4 -0.70 -22.26 30.65
N LYS A 5 -0.47 -21.01 30.26
CA LYS A 5 -0.99 -19.80 30.92
C LYS A 5 -2.46 -19.54 30.56
N LEU A 6 -2.93 -20.04 29.41
CA LEU A 6 -4.31 -19.87 28.94
C LEU A 6 -5.29 -20.91 29.51
N ASP A 7 -4.86 -22.16 29.64
CA ASP A 7 -5.66 -23.23 30.26
C ASP A 7 -4.75 -24.18 31.08
N PRO A 8 -4.79 -24.12 32.43
CA PRO A 8 -3.94 -24.94 33.30
C PRO A 8 -4.06 -26.45 33.11
N THR A 9 -5.07 -26.94 32.39
CA THR A 9 -5.24 -28.36 32.06
C THR A 9 -4.47 -28.81 30.82
N ILE A 10 -3.75 -27.90 30.16
CA ILE A 10 -2.85 -28.17 29.04
C ILE A 10 -1.40 -28.18 29.54
N GLU A 11 -0.67 -29.25 29.23
CA GLU A 11 0.75 -29.39 29.53
C GLU A 11 1.55 -29.66 28.26
N TYR A 12 2.62 -28.88 28.05
CA TYR A 12 3.51 -29.04 26.91
C TYR A 12 4.73 -29.89 27.31
N PRO A 13 5.00 -30.99 26.59
CA PRO A 13 6.17 -31.83 26.86
C PRO A 13 7.46 -31.11 26.44
N GLU A 14 8.46 -31.17 27.31
CA GLU A 14 9.77 -30.51 27.10
C GLU A 14 10.67 -31.35 26.20
N ILE A 15 10.27 -31.51 24.94
CA ILE A 15 10.99 -32.28 23.93
C ILE A 15 11.87 -31.31 23.14
N LYS A 16 13.18 -31.53 23.13
CA LYS A 16 14.18 -30.70 22.42
C LYS A 16 14.12 -30.82 20.90
N LYS A 17 13.64 -31.96 20.40
CA LYS A 17 13.63 -32.28 18.97
C LYS A 17 12.60 -31.45 18.20
N LEU A 18 12.84 -31.32 16.89
CA LEU A 18 11.88 -30.77 15.93
C LEU A 18 10.55 -31.52 16.04
N SER A 19 9.46 -30.75 16.11
CA SER A 19 8.10 -31.29 16.08
C SER A 19 7.77 -31.76 14.66
N GLU A 20 7.07 -32.88 14.52
CA GLU A 20 6.70 -33.43 13.21
C GLU A 20 5.88 -32.43 12.37
N VAL A 21 5.03 -31.63 13.01
CA VAL A 21 4.22 -30.58 12.34
C VAL A 21 5.05 -29.40 11.80
N ASP A 22 6.32 -29.30 12.21
CA ASP A 22 7.24 -28.23 11.84
C ASP A 22 8.26 -28.69 10.77
N GLU A 23 8.24 -29.97 10.37
CA GLU A 23 9.15 -30.48 9.33
C GLU A 23 8.84 -29.86 7.95
N GLY A 24 9.86 -29.21 7.37
CA GLY A 24 9.74 -28.58 6.05
C GLY A 24 8.91 -27.29 6.02
N PHE A 25 8.59 -26.73 7.19
CA PHE A 25 7.97 -25.41 7.32
C PHE A 25 9.01 -24.29 7.12
N ASP A 26 8.68 -23.30 6.27
CA ASP A 26 9.52 -22.13 6.02
C ASP A 26 9.18 -21.05 7.06
N ALA A 27 10.04 -20.90 8.06
CA ALA A 27 9.79 -20.07 9.24
C ALA A 27 10.61 -18.77 9.22
N SER A 28 9.95 -17.67 9.57
CA SER A 28 10.61 -16.38 9.80
C SER A 28 11.55 -16.40 11.02
N LEU A 29 12.66 -15.67 10.91
CA LEU A 29 13.64 -15.48 12.00
C LEU A 29 13.28 -14.25 12.83
N TYR A 30 13.31 -14.42 14.14
CA TYR A 30 13.04 -13.35 15.11
C TYR A 30 14.22 -13.18 16.07
N GLU A 31 14.48 -11.96 16.51
CA GLU A 31 15.38 -11.69 17.63
C GLU A 31 14.57 -11.28 18.87
N VAL A 32 14.70 -12.06 19.94
CA VAL A 32 13.94 -11.89 21.20
C VAL A 32 14.91 -11.92 22.38
N GLU A 33 14.69 -11.03 23.35
CA GLU A 33 15.43 -11.04 24.62
C GLU A 33 14.78 -12.04 25.58
N LEU A 34 15.28 -13.28 25.60
CA LEU A 34 14.69 -14.37 26.42
C LEU A 34 14.96 -14.19 27.92
N TYR A 35 16.05 -13.50 28.26
CA TYR A 35 16.42 -13.11 29.63
C TYR A 35 17.09 -11.73 29.58
N PRO A 36 17.12 -10.97 30.70
CA PRO A 36 17.77 -9.66 30.75
C PRO A 36 19.20 -9.69 30.17
N LYS A 37 19.44 -8.85 29.16
CA LYS A 37 20.70 -8.72 28.40
C LYS A 37 21.08 -9.99 27.60
N MET A 38 20.13 -10.88 27.30
CA MET A 38 20.35 -12.10 26.53
C MET A 38 19.47 -12.14 25.28
N LEU A 39 19.91 -11.41 24.25
CA LEU A 39 19.27 -11.41 22.94
C LEU A 39 19.56 -12.72 22.20
N CYS A 40 18.51 -13.43 21.81
CA CYS A 40 18.59 -14.74 21.14
C CYS A 40 17.87 -14.68 19.79
N THR A 41 18.38 -15.37 18.77
CA THR A 41 17.64 -15.61 17.53
C THR A 41 16.78 -16.86 17.71
N ILE A 42 15.49 -16.77 17.37
CA ILE A 42 14.54 -17.87 17.44
C ILE A 42 13.82 -18.03 16.09
N VAL A 43 13.31 -19.23 15.84
CA VAL A 43 12.30 -19.49 14.81
C VAL A 43 11.04 -20.06 15.45
N ILE A 44 9.89 -19.72 14.87
CA ILE A 44 8.58 -20.14 15.35
C ILE A 44 8.04 -21.18 14.38
N GLY A 45 7.65 -22.34 14.92
CA GLY A 45 7.04 -23.44 14.19
C GLY A 45 5.62 -23.13 13.73
N ASN A 46 5.07 -24.06 12.97
CA ASN A 46 3.71 -24.00 12.47
C ASN A 46 2.68 -24.07 13.60
N ILE A 47 1.45 -23.65 13.30
CA ILE A 47 0.34 -23.72 14.23
C ILE A 47 -0.02 -25.17 14.57
N ASN A 48 -0.11 -25.47 15.85
CA ASN A 48 -0.60 -26.74 16.36
C ASN A 48 -1.99 -26.55 16.98
N SER A 49 -2.96 -27.31 16.45
CA SER A 49 -4.38 -27.22 16.80
C SER A 49 -4.88 -28.37 17.68
N ILE A 50 -3.99 -29.16 18.28
CA ILE A 50 -4.33 -30.31 19.15
C ILE A 50 -5.20 -29.94 20.37
N HIS A 51 -5.20 -28.67 20.79
CA HIS A 51 -6.00 -28.15 21.92
C HIS A 51 -7.12 -27.20 21.49
N LYS A 52 -7.55 -27.27 20.22
CA LYS A 52 -8.60 -26.42 19.66
C LYS A 52 -9.94 -26.56 20.39
N ASP A 53 -10.24 -27.73 20.92
CA ASP A 53 -11.42 -28.04 21.74
C ASP A 53 -11.47 -27.20 23.02
N LYS A 54 -10.30 -26.83 23.56
CA LYS A 54 -10.14 -25.90 24.68
C LYS A 54 -9.95 -24.44 24.23
N GLY A 55 -10.07 -24.17 22.93
CA GLY A 55 -9.94 -22.84 22.35
C GLY A 55 -8.50 -22.31 22.29
N VAL A 56 -7.48 -23.17 22.43
CA VAL A 56 -6.06 -22.78 22.46
C VAL A 56 -5.31 -23.33 21.25
N TYR A 57 -4.54 -22.46 20.60
CA TYR A 57 -3.52 -22.84 19.63
C TYR A 57 -2.14 -22.59 20.22
N HIS A 58 -1.15 -23.41 19.82
CA HIS A 58 0.23 -23.20 20.21
C HIS A 58 1.19 -23.39 19.04
N MET A 59 2.38 -22.78 19.13
CA MET A 59 3.46 -22.89 18.14
C MET A 59 4.76 -23.19 18.87
N SER A 60 5.54 -24.15 18.36
CA SER A 60 6.85 -24.48 18.91
C SER A 60 7.84 -23.33 18.71
N VAL A 61 8.73 -23.09 19.67
CA VAL A 61 9.80 -22.11 19.55
C VAL A 61 11.15 -22.82 19.59
N TYR A 62 11.97 -22.58 18.58
CA TYR A 62 13.30 -23.18 18.44
C TYR A 62 14.39 -22.11 18.54
N LEU A 63 15.47 -22.44 19.24
CA LEU A 63 16.65 -21.59 19.30
C LEU A 63 17.47 -21.75 18.02
N VAL A 64 18.00 -20.66 17.48
CA VAL A 64 18.95 -20.70 16.37
C VAL A 64 20.37 -20.55 16.93
N VAL A 65 21.27 -21.47 16.55
CA VAL A 65 22.65 -21.53 17.01
C VAL A 65 23.57 -21.64 15.80
N ASP A 66 24.52 -20.72 15.64
CA ASP A 66 25.48 -20.70 14.52
C ASP A 66 24.78 -20.86 13.14
N ASP A 67 23.70 -20.08 12.92
CA ASP A 67 22.83 -20.10 11.73
C ASP A 67 22.19 -21.47 11.39
N SER A 68 22.15 -22.38 12.36
CA SER A 68 21.49 -23.68 12.28
C SER A 68 20.36 -23.80 13.30
N MET A 69 19.36 -24.64 12.98
CA MET A 69 18.26 -24.93 13.90
C MET A 69 18.78 -25.70 15.12
N GLY A 70 18.57 -25.15 16.31
CA GLY A 70 18.91 -25.74 17.59
C GLY A 70 17.71 -26.35 18.31
N ASP A 71 17.83 -26.52 19.62
CA ASP A 71 16.80 -27.15 20.46
C ASP A 71 15.47 -26.37 20.43
N LYS A 72 14.36 -27.10 20.51
CA LYS A 72 13.05 -26.56 20.89
C LYS A 72 13.12 -26.09 22.34
N ILE A 73 12.89 -24.79 22.56
CA ILE A 73 13.08 -24.11 23.85
C ILE A 73 11.78 -23.69 24.53
N GLY A 74 10.63 -23.78 23.84
CA GLY A 74 9.36 -23.37 24.43
C GLY A 74 8.22 -23.39 23.44
N VAL A 75 7.14 -22.72 23.82
CA VAL A 75 5.96 -22.52 22.98
C VAL A 75 5.41 -21.10 23.11
N TYR A 76 4.84 -20.58 22.03
CA TYR A 76 3.85 -19.50 22.11
C TYR A 76 2.46 -20.11 22.11
N GLU A 77 1.54 -19.48 22.81
CA GLU A 77 0.13 -19.88 22.83
C GLU A 77 -0.77 -18.67 22.64
N CYS A 78 -1.92 -18.89 22.00
CA CYS A 78 -2.93 -17.87 21.80
C CYS A 78 -4.33 -18.48 21.75
N LEU A 79 -5.33 -17.63 21.95
CA LEU A 79 -6.73 -18.02 21.72
C LEU A 79 -6.94 -18.29 20.24
N ALA A 80 -7.56 -19.43 19.92
CA ALA A 80 -7.85 -19.85 18.56
C ALA A 80 -8.67 -18.80 17.78
N SER A 81 -9.52 -18.04 18.48
CA SER A 81 -10.32 -16.94 17.94
C SER A 81 -9.50 -15.70 17.57
N ASN A 82 -8.31 -15.52 18.15
CA ASN A 82 -7.47 -14.34 17.95
C ASN A 82 -6.30 -14.59 16.99
N TYR A 83 -6.00 -15.85 16.66
CA TYR A 83 -4.84 -16.24 15.85
C TYR A 83 -4.72 -15.45 14.54
N THR A 84 -5.82 -15.28 13.80
CA THR A 84 -5.81 -14.53 12.52
C THR A 84 -5.39 -13.07 12.67
N ASN A 85 -5.62 -12.46 13.84
CA ASN A 85 -5.23 -11.07 14.11
C ASN A 85 -3.74 -10.95 14.44
N LEU A 86 -3.13 -12.04 14.93
CA LEU A 86 -1.72 -12.12 15.30
C LEU A 86 -0.79 -12.33 14.09
N LEU A 87 -1.34 -12.63 12.92
CA LEU A 87 -0.54 -12.81 11.70
C LEU A 87 -0.19 -11.48 11.03
N ASP A 88 0.97 -11.42 10.39
CA ASP A 88 1.38 -10.34 9.52
C ASP A 88 0.97 -10.59 8.06
N ASP A 89 1.49 -9.77 7.15
CA ASP A 89 1.09 -9.75 5.75
C ASP A 89 1.71 -10.87 4.90
N GLU A 90 2.72 -11.57 5.44
CA GLU A 90 3.28 -12.79 4.84
C GLU A 90 2.60 -14.06 5.40
N ASN A 91 1.62 -13.86 6.29
CA ASN A 91 0.92 -14.88 7.08
C ASN A 91 1.80 -15.54 8.15
N ASP A 92 2.85 -14.84 8.57
CA ASP A 92 3.76 -15.23 9.65
C ASP A 92 3.30 -14.60 10.98
N LEU A 93 3.70 -15.18 12.11
CA LEU A 93 3.31 -14.66 13.42
C LEU A 93 3.99 -13.31 13.70
N ASP A 94 3.21 -12.30 14.09
CA ASP A 94 3.74 -11.01 14.53
C ASP A 94 3.87 -10.99 16.06
N ILE A 95 5.07 -11.24 16.58
CA ILE A 95 5.35 -11.30 18.02
C ILE A 95 4.94 -10.00 18.73
N ASP A 96 5.01 -8.86 18.04
CA ASP A 96 4.60 -7.55 18.56
C ASP A 96 3.11 -7.48 18.93
N LYS A 97 2.30 -8.40 18.40
CA LYS A 97 0.85 -8.46 18.67
C LYS A 97 0.49 -9.44 19.79
N LEU A 98 1.46 -10.19 20.31
CA LEU A 98 1.23 -11.10 21.45
C LEU A 98 1.16 -10.30 22.75
N ASP A 99 0.31 -10.75 23.68
CA ASP A 99 0.20 -10.15 25.02
C ASP A 99 1.53 -10.28 25.80
N ASP A 100 2.28 -11.36 25.55
CA ASP A 100 3.61 -11.61 26.10
C ASP A 100 4.59 -11.91 24.95
N PRO A 101 5.57 -11.03 24.68
CA PRO A 101 6.57 -11.24 23.63
C PRO A 101 7.64 -12.27 24.03
N ILE A 102 7.61 -12.80 25.25
CA ILE A 102 8.50 -13.86 25.71
C ILE A 102 7.73 -15.19 25.65
N PRO A 103 8.27 -16.22 24.98
CA PRO A 103 7.59 -17.51 24.89
C PRO A 103 7.53 -18.19 26.26
N LEU A 104 6.60 -19.13 26.39
CA LEU A 104 6.55 -20.03 27.53
C LEU A 104 7.74 -21.00 27.44
N LEU A 105 8.82 -20.66 28.16
CA LEU A 105 10.09 -21.39 28.11
C LEU A 105 10.01 -22.72 28.85
N PHE A 106 10.68 -23.74 28.28
CA PHE A 106 10.91 -25.02 28.93
C PHE A 106 11.85 -24.88 30.14
N SER A 107 11.63 -25.70 31.17
CA SER A 107 12.31 -25.60 32.46
C SER A 107 13.83 -25.70 32.36
N PHE A 108 14.35 -26.44 31.37
CA PHE A 108 15.79 -26.57 31.14
C PHE A 108 16.43 -25.33 30.50
N VAL A 109 15.64 -24.40 29.96
CA VAL A 109 16.11 -23.22 29.24
C VAL A 109 16.46 -22.12 30.23
N THR A 110 17.55 -22.31 30.95
CA THR A 110 18.09 -21.34 31.92
C THR A 110 19.10 -20.38 31.28
N PRO A 111 19.45 -19.25 31.92
CA PRO A 111 20.54 -18.40 31.46
C PRO A 111 21.86 -19.15 31.25
N ASP A 112 22.17 -20.13 32.09
CA ASP A 112 23.39 -20.95 31.96
C ASP A 112 23.29 -21.98 30.84
N TYR A 113 22.10 -22.49 30.54
CA TYR A 113 21.87 -23.28 29.33
C TYR A 113 22.12 -22.41 28.09
N LEU A 114 21.48 -21.25 27.98
CA LEU A 114 21.62 -20.37 26.83
C LEU A 114 23.07 -19.89 26.65
N ARG A 115 23.78 -19.52 27.73
CA ARG A 115 25.20 -19.12 27.64
C ARG A 115 26.09 -20.24 27.11
N ARG A 116 25.87 -21.49 27.54
CA ARG A 116 26.63 -22.65 27.05
C ARG A 116 26.30 -22.93 25.59
N THR A 117 25.01 -22.94 25.24
CA THR A 117 24.53 -23.26 23.90
C THR A 117 24.93 -22.20 22.87
N LEU A 118 24.86 -20.91 23.24
CA LEU A 118 25.24 -19.78 22.39
C LEU A 118 26.72 -19.36 22.54
N LYS A 119 27.52 -20.12 23.29
CA LYS A 119 28.95 -19.86 23.54
C LYS A 119 29.24 -18.43 24.06
N LEU A 120 28.35 -17.90 24.91
CA LEU A 120 28.48 -16.56 25.49
C LEU A 120 29.45 -16.58 26.69
N LYS A 121 30.32 -15.56 26.79
CA LYS A 121 31.23 -15.38 27.94
C LYS A 121 30.41 -15.07 29.21
N LYS A 122 30.84 -15.57 30.38
CA LYS A 122 30.20 -15.24 31.67
C LYS A 122 30.25 -13.72 31.90
N PRO A 123 29.16 -13.09 32.42
CA PRO A 123 29.22 -11.70 32.82
C PRO A 123 30.19 -11.55 33.99
N VAL A 124 31.08 -10.56 33.90
CA VAL A 124 31.92 -10.10 35.01
C VAL A 124 31.01 -9.33 35.99
N SER A 125 31.11 -9.62 37.28
CA SER A 125 30.36 -8.93 38.33
C SER A 125 30.63 -7.42 38.34
N PRO A 126 29.67 -6.58 38.77
CA PRO A 126 29.82 -5.13 38.75
C PRO A 126 30.81 -4.70 39.84
N VAL A 127 31.75 -3.82 39.47
CA VAL A 127 32.54 -3.02 40.41
C VAL A 127 31.87 -1.64 40.48
N ASP A 128 31.87 -1.12 41.70
CA ASP A 128 31.09 -0.02 42.26
C ASP A 128 31.11 1.32 41.51
N ASP A 129 30.00 2.05 41.71
CA ASP A 129 29.78 3.45 41.39
C ASP A 129 30.88 4.37 41.93
N ASP A 130 31.29 5.34 41.12
CA ASP A 130 31.67 6.68 41.59
C ASP A 130 31.58 7.70 40.42
N PRO A 131 31.46 9.01 40.70
CA PRO A 131 30.37 9.81 40.19
C PRO A 131 30.80 10.83 39.12
N LEU A 132 29.81 11.34 38.39
CA LEU A 132 29.91 12.50 37.50
C LEU A 132 30.38 13.76 38.27
N PRO A 133 31.31 14.56 37.72
CA PRO A 133 31.48 15.94 38.16
C PRO A 133 30.46 16.87 37.50
N SER A 134 29.88 17.70 38.35
CA SER A 134 29.10 18.90 38.10
C SER A 134 29.87 19.96 37.29
N VAL A 135 29.17 20.68 36.43
CA VAL A 135 29.59 22.03 35.99
C VAL A 135 28.41 22.98 36.19
N ASP A 136 28.51 23.77 37.23
CA ASP A 136 27.76 25.01 37.44
C ASP A 136 28.32 26.10 36.51
N ASP A 137 27.43 26.62 35.68
CA ASP A 137 26.89 27.99 35.72
C ASP A 137 27.73 29.25 35.37
N GLU A 138 26.99 30.18 34.75
CA GLU A 138 27.17 31.63 34.65
C GLU A 138 28.25 32.27 33.74
N ASN A 139 27.84 32.94 32.65
CA ASN A 139 27.42 34.35 32.71
C ASN A 139 27.02 35.02 31.36
N LYS A 140 25.99 35.86 31.50
CA LYS A 140 25.42 37.03 30.76
C LYS A 140 26.46 38.01 30.14
N GLU A 141 26.20 38.98 29.26
CA GLU A 141 25.07 39.63 28.55
C GLU A 141 25.65 40.65 27.52
N GLU A 142 24.82 41.10 26.54
CA GLU A 142 24.76 42.43 25.86
C GLU A 142 25.97 42.98 25.04
N ASP A 143 25.87 43.77 23.96
CA ASP A 143 24.83 44.30 23.05
C ASP A 143 25.55 45.10 21.92
N LYS A 144 24.87 45.29 20.77
CA LYS A 144 25.03 46.31 19.69
C LYS A 144 26.29 46.44 18.83
N GLY A 145 26.02 46.54 17.51
CA GLY A 145 26.85 47.25 16.54
C GLY A 145 26.59 46.85 15.10
N GLU A 146 25.79 47.64 14.37
CA GLU A 146 25.57 47.56 12.92
C GLU A 146 26.88 47.77 12.14
N GLU A 147 27.07 47.05 11.04
CA GLU A 147 27.65 47.65 9.82
C GLU A 147 27.16 46.91 8.58
N SER A 148 26.60 47.70 7.68
CA SER A 148 26.19 47.36 6.32
C SER A 148 27.41 47.08 5.46
N ASP A 149 27.42 45.95 4.75
CA ASP A 149 28.18 45.87 3.50
C ASP A 149 27.42 45.09 2.43
N GLU A 150 27.30 45.79 1.31
CA GLU A 150 26.61 45.49 0.07
C GLU A 150 27.42 44.44 -0.70
N TYR A 151 26.99 43.17 -0.69
CA TYR A 151 27.56 42.14 -1.57
C TYR A 151 26.63 41.81 -2.73
N VAL A 152 27.10 42.26 -3.89
CA VAL A 152 26.57 42.11 -5.24
C VAL A 152 26.25 40.64 -5.54
N GLY A 153 25.02 40.41 -5.99
CA GLY A 153 24.53 39.09 -6.38
C GLY A 153 25.31 38.54 -7.58
N ASP A 154 26.12 37.51 -7.30
CA ASP A 154 26.74 36.73 -8.36
C ASP A 154 25.73 35.68 -8.85
N ARG A 155 25.23 35.91 -10.07
CA ARG A 155 24.38 34.98 -10.79
C ARG A 155 25.20 33.71 -11.07
N LEU A 156 24.88 32.63 -10.36
CA LEU A 156 25.33 31.28 -10.67
C LEU A 156 25.12 30.99 -12.16
N ASN A 157 26.22 30.99 -12.91
CA ASN A 157 26.26 30.80 -14.35
C ASN A 157 26.04 29.31 -14.66
N LEU A 158 24.85 29.00 -15.19
CA LEU A 158 24.31 27.64 -15.37
C LEU A 158 24.89 26.89 -16.59
N LYS A 159 26.16 27.12 -16.96
CA LYS A 159 26.77 26.52 -18.16
C LYS A 159 28.05 25.69 -17.94
N ASP A 160 28.56 25.61 -16.71
CA ASP A 160 29.83 24.92 -16.43
C ASP A 160 29.69 23.54 -15.76
N ILE A 161 28.54 22.84 -15.94
CA ILE A 161 28.37 21.45 -15.45
C ILE A 161 27.89 20.54 -16.59
N VAL A 162 28.64 20.55 -17.70
CA VAL A 162 28.61 19.47 -18.69
C VAL A 162 30.04 19.11 -19.04
N GLN A 163 30.68 18.39 -18.11
CA GLN A 163 31.55 17.29 -18.51
C GLN A 163 30.90 16.03 -17.95
N GLU A 164 30.60 15.11 -18.86
CA GLU A 164 30.14 13.77 -18.56
C GLU A 164 31.29 13.03 -17.87
N ASP A 165 31.23 12.89 -16.55
CA ASP A 165 32.19 12.08 -15.80
C ASP A 165 31.82 10.59 -15.89
N ASP A 166 32.70 9.84 -16.57
CA ASP A 166 33.06 8.42 -16.44
C ASP A 166 31.94 7.39 -16.17
N SER A 167 31.38 6.86 -17.27
CA SER A 167 30.31 5.85 -17.26
C SER A 167 30.64 4.55 -16.53
N ASP A 168 31.92 4.18 -16.44
CA ASP A 168 32.37 2.93 -15.80
C ASP A 168 32.36 3.03 -14.27
N ILE A 169 32.69 4.19 -13.71
CA ILE A 169 32.66 4.44 -12.26
C ILE A 169 31.21 4.37 -11.78
N ILE A 170 30.28 5.00 -12.50
CA ILE A 170 28.86 4.99 -12.17
C ILE A 170 28.32 3.55 -12.15
N LYS A 171 28.66 2.75 -13.17
CA LYS A 171 28.23 1.34 -13.26
C LYS A 171 28.76 0.51 -12.09
N SER A 172 30.01 0.73 -11.68
CA SER A 172 30.61 0.03 -10.54
C SER A 172 29.93 0.35 -9.20
N ILE A 173 29.53 1.61 -8.99
CA ILE A 173 28.82 2.05 -7.78
C ILE A 173 27.44 1.39 -7.71
N GLU A 174 26.72 1.32 -8.84
CA GLU A 174 25.38 0.73 -8.88
C GLU A 174 25.39 -0.77 -8.61
N VAL A 175 26.34 -1.51 -9.20
CA VAL A 175 26.51 -2.95 -8.92
C VAL A 175 26.79 -3.18 -7.43
N LYS A 176 27.70 -2.41 -6.85
CA LYS A 176 28.01 -2.51 -5.41
C LYS A 176 26.78 -2.24 -4.54
N MET A 177 26.00 -1.22 -4.86
CA MET A 177 24.77 -0.91 -4.12
C MET A 177 23.69 -1.98 -4.27
N MET A 178 23.62 -2.64 -5.43
CA MET A 178 22.75 -3.78 -5.66
C MET A 178 23.16 -4.97 -4.79
N GLU A 179 24.44 -5.33 -4.77
CA GLU A 179 24.99 -6.41 -3.94
C GLU A 179 24.74 -6.15 -2.44
N GLU A 180 25.03 -4.92 -1.99
CA GLU A 180 24.75 -4.51 -0.61
C GLU A 180 23.26 -4.62 -0.27
N SER A 181 22.35 -4.18 -1.15
CA SER A 181 20.90 -4.29 -0.94
C SER A 181 20.42 -5.75 -0.85
N ILE A 182 21.00 -6.65 -1.65
CA ILE A 182 20.70 -8.09 -1.57
C ILE A 182 21.14 -8.65 -0.21
N GLU A 183 22.35 -8.32 0.23
CA GLU A 183 22.92 -8.82 1.49
C GLU A 183 22.17 -8.28 2.71
N GLU A 184 21.80 -6.99 2.71
CA GLU A 184 20.98 -6.37 3.77
C GLU A 184 19.63 -7.08 3.92
N ARG A 185 18.97 -7.41 2.79
CA ARG A 185 17.70 -8.14 2.79
C ARG A 185 17.83 -9.56 3.30
N LYS A 186 18.89 -10.26 2.89
CA LYS A 186 19.16 -11.65 3.30
C LYS A 186 19.44 -11.75 4.80
N ASN A 187 20.16 -10.78 5.37
CA ASN A 187 20.54 -10.77 6.78
C ASN A 187 19.53 -10.03 7.68
N TYR A 188 18.43 -9.55 7.10
CA TYR A 188 17.41 -8.85 7.85
C TYR A 188 16.67 -9.80 8.80
N LYS A 189 16.71 -9.48 10.08
CA LYS A 189 15.94 -10.14 11.14
C LYS A 189 14.92 -9.16 11.71
N LYS A 190 13.65 -9.54 11.76
CA LYS A 190 12.56 -8.67 12.23
C LYS A 190 12.70 -8.42 13.73
N LYS A 191 12.55 -7.16 14.15
CA LYS A 191 12.50 -6.72 15.56
C LYS A 191 11.32 -5.79 15.79
N GLY A 192 10.79 -5.77 17.01
CA GLY A 192 9.65 -4.93 17.36
C GLY A 192 9.91 -3.43 17.24
N ASN A 193 11.14 -2.99 17.51
CA ASN A 193 11.54 -1.59 17.41
C ASN A 193 11.87 -1.12 15.98
N HIS A 194 11.86 -2.01 14.98
CA HIS A 194 12.09 -1.61 13.59
C HIS A 194 10.89 -0.81 13.06
N ASN A 195 11.17 0.30 12.37
CA ASN A 195 10.13 1.09 11.73
C ASN A 195 9.53 0.34 10.52
N TRP A 196 8.35 0.77 10.08
CA TRP A 196 7.60 0.09 9.01
C TRP A 196 8.37 0.04 7.69
N LEU A 197 9.20 1.04 7.38
CA LEU A 197 9.98 1.09 6.15
C LEU A 197 11.13 0.07 6.18
N GLN A 198 11.77 -0.10 7.34
CA GLN A 198 12.76 -1.15 7.56
C GLN A 198 12.14 -2.54 7.43
N LYS A 199 10.92 -2.74 7.96
CA LYS A 199 10.17 -4.00 7.84
C LYS A 199 9.78 -4.26 6.37
N PHE A 200 9.28 -3.24 5.67
CA PHE A 200 8.84 -3.32 4.27
C PHE A 200 9.97 -3.62 3.29
N LEU A 201 11.10 -2.92 3.40
CA LEU A 201 12.25 -3.10 2.52
C LEU A 201 13.23 -4.19 3.00
N LYS A 202 12.96 -4.81 4.16
CA LYS A 202 13.85 -5.75 4.84
C LYS A 202 15.28 -5.17 4.93
N ASN A 203 15.42 -3.93 5.38
CA ASN A 203 16.71 -3.22 5.41
C ASN A 203 16.79 -2.25 6.60
N LYS A 204 17.79 -2.42 7.47
CA LYS A 204 17.95 -1.65 8.72
C LYS A 204 18.45 -0.22 8.51
N LYS A 205 19.06 0.09 7.37
CA LYS A 205 19.66 1.41 7.08
C LYS A 205 18.64 2.53 6.90
N PHE A 206 17.36 2.20 6.71
CA PHE A 206 16.29 3.19 6.57
C PHE A 206 15.87 3.80 7.93
N GLY A 207 15.85 5.13 7.98
CA GLY A 207 15.33 5.90 9.10
C GLY A 207 14.13 6.78 8.70
N ILE A 208 13.35 7.20 9.69
CA ILE A 208 12.27 8.18 9.53
C ILE A 208 12.50 9.30 10.54
N GLN A 209 12.66 10.52 10.06
CA GLN A 209 12.78 11.72 10.87
C GLN A 209 11.49 12.53 10.76
N ASP A 210 10.87 12.81 11.90
CA ASP A 210 9.66 13.64 11.97
C ASP A 210 10.01 15.13 11.85
N VAL A 211 9.03 15.93 11.43
CA VAL A 211 9.10 17.40 11.32
C VAL A 211 7.85 18.03 11.91
N GLU A 212 7.85 19.36 12.06
CA GLU A 212 6.67 20.07 12.52
C GLU A 212 5.43 19.79 11.66
N SER A 213 4.31 19.53 12.34
CA SER A 213 2.99 19.32 11.74
C SER A 213 2.25 20.65 11.58
N GLN A 214 1.04 20.64 10.99
CA GLN A 214 0.14 21.81 10.75
C GLN A 214 0.29 22.51 9.38
N GLY A 215 0.58 21.76 8.32
CA GLY A 215 0.57 22.29 6.94
C GLY A 215 1.90 22.74 6.38
N ASP A 216 2.92 22.88 7.24
CA ASP A 216 4.31 23.16 6.83
C ASP A 216 5.14 21.89 6.54
N CYS A 217 4.65 20.71 6.92
CA CYS A 217 5.43 19.46 6.93
C CYS A 217 6.16 19.15 5.61
N PHE A 218 5.55 19.37 4.45
CA PHE A 218 6.22 19.17 3.15
C PHE A 218 7.46 20.07 3.01
N PHE A 219 7.28 21.37 3.24
CA PHE A 219 8.35 22.37 3.16
C PHE A 219 9.42 22.14 4.25
N ALA A 220 9.00 21.73 5.44
CA ALA A 220 9.87 21.42 6.56
C ALA A 220 10.78 20.21 6.27
N VAL A 221 10.26 19.17 5.62
CA VAL A 221 11.10 18.04 5.18
C VAL A 221 12.16 18.49 4.18
N ILE A 222 11.82 19.39 3.25
CA ILE A 222 12.81 19.93 2.30
C ILE A 222 13.89 20.71 3.04
N ARG A 223 13.53 21.57 3.99
CA ARG A 223 14.51 22.23 4.88
C ARG A 223 15.42 21.19 5.55
N GLU A 224 14.85 20.17 6.20
CA GLU A 224 15.63 19.16 6.93
C GLU A 224 16.55 18.34 6.02
N ALA A 225 16.13 18.08 4.78
CA ALA A 225 16.95 17.41 3.78
C ALA A 225 18.16 18.26 3.38
N PHE A 226 17.96 19.55 3.10
CA PHE A 226 19.01 20.47 2.66
C PHE A 226 20.04 20.77 3.75
N LYS A 227 19.67 20.70 5.04
CA LYS A 227 20.64 20.71 6.15
C LYS A 227 21.69 19.61 6.01
N GLY A 228 21.34 18.47 5.42
CA GLY A 228 22.26 17.34 5.18
C GLY A 228 23.42 17.66 4.23
N ILE A 229 23.34 18.76 3.47
CA ILE A 229 24.41 19.27 2.61
C ILE A 229 24.87 20.68 3.02
N GLY A 230 24.64 21.05 4.29
CA GLY A 230 25.06 22.34 4.84
C GLY A 230 24.30 23.55 4.28
N LYS A 231 23.17 23.34 3.60
CA LYS A 231 22.35 24.43 3.07
C LYS A 231 21.24 24.79 4.03
N ASN A 232 21.17 26.07 4.39
CA ASN A 232 20.12 26.60 5.24
C ASN A 232 19.01 27.21 4.37
N ILE A 233 17.83 26.60 4.39
CA ILE A 233 16.63 27.07 3.68
C ILE A 233 15.49 27.12 4.69
N THR A 234 14.69 28.17 4.69
CA THR A 234 13.53 28.28 5.59
C THR A 234 12.23 27.85 4.88
N VAL A 235 11.23 27.44 5.67
CA VAL A 235 9.88 27.14 5.16
C VAL A 235 9.30 28.38 4.47
N GLN A 236 9.50 29.58 5.04
CA GLN A 236 9.01 30.82 4.47
C GLN A 236 9.61 31.12 3.09
N GLN A 237 10.91 30.88 2.89
CA GLN A 237 11.55 31.04 1.59
C GLN A 237 10.89 30.13 0.54
N LEU A 238 10.70 28.85 0.86
CA LEU A 238 10.04 27.91 -0.05
C LEU A 238 8.61 28.32 -0.39
N ARG A 239 7.84 28.78 0.62
CA ARG A 239 6.47 29.26 0.41
C ARG A 239 6.42 30.53 -0.45
N ASN A 240 7.35 31.46 -0.25
CA ASN A 240 7.46 32.67 -1.07
C ASN A 240 7.70 32.31 -2.55
N GLU A 241 8.62 31.37 -2.83
CA GLU A 241 8.89 30.92 -4.20
C GLU A 241 7.65 30.31 -4.89
N VAL A 242 6.82 29.55 -4.15
CA VAL A 242 5.55 29.00 -4.66
C VAL A 242 4.52 30.11 -4.89
N SER A 243 4.38 31.03 -3.93
CA SER A 243 3.48 32.18 -4.03
C SER A 243 3.81 33.05 -5.25
N ASP A 244 5.08 33.35 -5.46
CA ASP A 244 5.50 34.29 -6.51
C ASP A 244 5.20 33.74 -7.91
N ARG A 245 5.27 32.41 -8.07
CA ARG A 245 4.94 31.66 -9.29
C ARG A 245 3.47 31.33 -9.46
N ALA A 246 2.61 31.67 -8.50
CA ALA A 246 1.16 31.53 -8.67
C ALA A 246 0.66 32.48 -9.76
N THR A 247 0.05 31.91 -10.81
CA THR A 247 -0.54 32.68 -11.92
C THR A 247 -2.05 32.80 -11.77
N LYS A 248 -2.66 33.61 -12.64
CA LYS A 248 -4.12 33.79 -12.69
C LYS A 248 -4.82 32.48 -13.02
N GLU A 249 -4.27 31.69 -13.93
CA GLU A 249 -4.79 30.39 -14.37
C GLU A 249 -4.80 29.39 -13.22
N VAL A 250 -3.72 29.34 -12.42
CA VAL A 250 -3.64 28.47 -11.23
C VAL A 250 -4.70 28.89 -10.20
N PHE A 251 -4.79 30.19 -9.92
CA PHE A 251 -5.81 30.72 -9.01
C PHE A 251 -7.23 30.37 -9.47
N ASP A 252 -7.55 30.60 -10.75
CA ASP A 252 -8.88 30.35 -11.31
C ASP A 252 -9.22 28.84 -11.25
N SER A 253 -8.24 27.96 -11.46
CA SER A 253 -8.42 26.52 -11.31
C SER A 253 -8.78 26.12 -9.87
N PHE A 254 -8.02 26.58 -8.86
CA PHE A 254 -8.34 26.34 -7.45
C PHE A 254 -9.70 26.93 -7.06
N LYS A 255 -10.01 28.13 -7.55
CA LYS A 255 -11.26 28.82 -7.29
C LYS A 255 -12.45 28.06 -7.87
N GLN A 256 -12.33 27.57 -9.10
CA GLN A 256 -13.35 26.75 -9.76
C GLN A 256 -13.66 25.48 -8.98
N GLN A 257 -12.63 24.76 -8.49
CA GLN A 257 -12.82 23.55 -7.70
C GLN A 257 -13.52 23.83 -6.37
N TYR A 258 -13.07 24.86 -5.65
CA TYR A 258 -13.73 25.29 -4.41
C TYR A 258 -15.19 25.69 -4.63
N ASP A 259 -15.46 26.53 -5.64
CA ASP A 259 -16.81 27.03 -5.92
C ASP A 259 -17.76 25.91 -6.38
N MET A 260 -17.25 24.94 -7.14
CA MET A 260 -18.00 23.74 -7.52
C MET A 260 -18.46 22.95 -6.29
N PHE A 261 -17.54 22.61 -5.38
CA PHE A 261 -17.90 21.85 -4.17
C PHE A 261 -18.78 22.67 -3.22
N TYR A 262 -18.49 23.96 -3.05
CA TYR A 262 -19.29 24.85 -2.22
C TYR A 262 -20.74 24.96 -2.74
N THR A 263 -20.90 25.17 -4.04
CA THR A 263 -22.21 25.22 -4.70
C THR A 263 -22.96 23.91 -4.54
N SER A 264 -22.29 22.77 -4.77
CA SER A 264 -22.86 21.43 -4.55
C SER A 264 -23.38 21.24 -3.12
N ILE A 265 -22.62 21.68 -2.11
CA ILE A 265 -23.02 21.61 -0.69
C ILE A 265 -24.25 22.52 -0.43
N SER A 266 -24.21 23.75 -0.94
CA SER A 266 -25.28 24.74 -0.77
C SER A 266 -26.61 24.27 -1.39
N GLU A 267 -26.57 23.83 -2.64
CA GLU A 267 -27.73 23.28 -3.36
C GLU A 267 -28.28 22.04 -2.68
N SER A 268 -27.40 21.13 -2.23
CA SER A 268 -27.79 19.95 -1.47
C SER A 268 -28.52 20.32 -0.17
N ASN A 269 -28.04 21.32 0.58
CA ASN A 269 -28.71 21.80 1.79
C ASN A 269 -30.11 22.36 1.48
N LEU A 270 -30.24 23.18 0.43
CA LEU A 270 -31.54 23.74 0.01
C LEU A 270 -32.51 22.65 -0.41
N LYS A 271 -32.04 21.67 -1.19
CA LYS A 271 -32.83 20.52 -1.66
C LYS A 271 -33.27 19.65 -0.48
N MET A 272 -32.36 19.33 0.44
CA MET A 272 -32.67 18.57 1.66
C MET A 272 -33.73 19.27 2.51
N LYS A 273 -33.65 20.60 2.68
CA LYS A 273 -34.65 21.38 3.43
C LYS A 273 -36.03 21.26 2.78
N LYS A 274 -36.14 21.47 1.46
CA LYS A 274 -37.40 21.33 0.71
C LYS A 274 -38.01 19.93 0.85
N ILE A 275 -37.20 18.88 0.76
CA ILE A 275 -37.67 17.50 0.91
C ILE A 275 -38.12 17.24 2.35
N TYR A 276 -37.37 17.73 3.34
CA TYR A 276 -37.70 17.59 4.75
C TYR A 276 -39.04 18.25 5.10
N ASP A 277 -39.29 19.46 4.59
CA ASP A 277 -40.54 20.18 4.81
C ASP A 277 -41.74 19.41 4.24
N LYS A 278 -41.62 18.87 3.02
CA LYS A 278 -42.65 17.99 2.41
C LYS A 278 -42.89 16.71 3.23
N ILE A 279 -41.83 16.06 3.72
CA ILE A 279 -41.96 14.88 4.58
C ILE A 279 -42.69 15.23 5.88
N LYS A 280 -42.42 16.41 6.45
CA LYS A 280 -43.09 16.90 7.68
C LYS A 280 -44.57 17.16 7.44
N GLU A 281 -44.94 17.74 6.30
CA GLU A 281 -46.34 17.94 5.89
C GLU A 281 -47.07 16.59 5.74
N LEU A 282 -46.47 15.63 5.01
CA LEU A 282 -47.03 14.29 4.83
C LEU A 282 -47.16 13.53 6.14
N LYS A 283 -46.21 13.66 7.07
CA LYS A 283 -46.30 13.09 8.42
C LYS A 283 -47.48 13.67 9.20
N THR A 284 -47.67 14.99 9.13
CA THR A 284 -48.80 15.68 9.78
C THR A 284 -50.12 15.21 9.19
N ALA A 285 -50.24 15.18 7.86
CA ALA A 285 -51.42 14.70 7.15
C ALA A 285 -51.75 13.24 7.48
N ASN A 286 -50.74 12.37 7.57
CA ASN A 286 -50.94 10.96 7.94
C ASN A 286 -51.42 10.79 9.39
N ALA A 287 -51.02 11.69 10.30
CA ALA A 287 -51.44 11.67 11.70
C ALA A 287 -52.91 12.11 11.87
N THR A 288 -53.37 13.09 11.08
CA THR A 288 -54.74 13.63 11.16
C THR A 288 -55.75 12.86 10.31
N GLU A 289 -55.31 12.16 9.27
CA GLU A 289 -56.18 11.35 8.41
C GLU A 289 -56.79 10.16 9.18
N LYS A 290 -58.04 9.81 8.88
CA LYS A 290 -58.75 8.67 9.48
C LYS A 290 -58.99 7.53 8.49
N ASN A 291 -58.96 7.81 7.19
CA ASN A 291 -59.16 6.80 6.14
C ASN A 291 -57.89 5.95 5.91
N PRO A 292 -57.95 4.62 6.13
CA PRO A 292 -56.79 3.73 5.95
C PRO A 292 -56.22 3.71 4.52
N LYS A 293 -57.06 3.88 3.49
CA LYS A 293 -56.61 3.90 2.09
C LYS A 293 -55.80 5.15 1.79
N ILE A 294 -56.21 6.31 2.31
CA ILE A 294 -55.49 7.58 2.12
C ILE A 294 -54.17 7.56 2.90
N LYS A 295 -54.15 7.03 4.13
CA LYS A 295 -52.89 6.81 4.87
C LYS A 295 -51.88 5.99 4.08
N LYS A 296 -52.33 4.89 3.47
CA LYS A 296 -51.46 4.04 2.64
C LYS A 296 -50.89 4.80 1.45
N GLN A 297 -51.68 5.65 0.80
CA GLN A 297 -51.20 6.53 -0.29
C GLN A 297 -50.18 7.56 0.20
N ILE A 298 -50.41 8.20 1.35
CA ILE A 298 -49.46 9.15 1.94
C ILE A 298 -48.11 8.48 2.23
N VAL A 299 -48.13 7.25 2.75
CA VAL A 299 -46.92 6.46 3.00
C VAL A 299 -46.19 6.12 1.69
N GLU A 300 -46.91 5.70 0.65
CA GLU A 300 -46.32 5.41 -0.67
C GLU A 300 -45.66 6.65 -1.29
N ILE A 301 -46.28 7.83 -1.19
CA ILE A 301 -45.70 9.10 -1.67
C ILE A 301 -44.49 9.52 -0.82
N SER A 302 -44.46 9.19 0.48
CA SER A 302 -43.36 9.55 1.39
C SER A 302 -42.09 8.74 1.14
N LYS A 303 -42.20 7.48 0.72
CA LYS A 303 -41.05 6.58 0.47
C LYS A 303 -40.01 7.16 -0.50
N PRO A 304 -40.35 7.58 -1.73
CA PRO A 304 -39.37 8.13 -2.67
C PRO A 304 -38.73 9.43 -2.15
N LEU A 305 -39.47 10.26 -1.42
CA LEU A 305 -38.93 11.48 -0.80
C LEU A 305 -37.88 11.16 0.27
N ILE A 306 -38.11 10.13 1.10
CA ILE A 306 -37.15 9.69 2.12
C ILE A 306 -35.86 9.17 1.45
N GLU A 307 -35.98 8.38 0.39
CA GLU A 307 -34.82 7.88 -0.35
C GLU A 307 -34.06 9.01 -1.06
N GLU A 308 -34.76 9.97 -1.65
CA GLU A 308 -34.13 11.16 -2.23
C GLU A 308 -33.40 12.00 -1.18
N PHE A 309 -33.98 12.18 0.01
CA PHE A 309 -33.33 12.88 1.13
C PHE A 309 -32.04 12.16 1.56
N LYS A 310 -32.09 10.83 1.73
CA LYS A 310 -30.91 10.02 2.07
C LYS A 310 -29.83 10.13 1.00
N ARG A 311 -30.20 10.06 -0.28
CA ARG A 311 -29.28 10.21 -1.41
C ARG A 311 -28.58 11.58 -1.36
N THR A 312 -29.36 12.66 -1.29
CA THR A 312 -28.89 14.05 -1.25
C THR A 312 -28.01 14.31 -0.03
N LYS A 313 -28.39 13.78 1.15
CA LYS A 313 -27.57 13.88 2.37
C LYS A 313 -26.19 13.29 2.17
N ARG A 314 -26.11 12.09 1.58
CA ARG A 314 -24.83 11.45 1.31
C ARG A 314 -24.03 12.22 0.24
N GLU A 315 -24.67 12.79 -0.80
CA GLU A 315 -23.97 13.61 -1.82
C GLU A 315 -23.27 14.80 -1.16
N ARG A 316 -24.00 15.46 -0.26
CA ARG A 316 -23.47 16.56 0.55
C ARG A 316 -22.30 16.16 1.43
N GLU A 317 -22.36 15.01 2.11
CA GLU A 317 -21.23 14.55 2.93
C GLU A 317 -19.98 14.28 2.07
N ASN A 318 -20.14 13.74 0.86
CA ASN A 318 -19.01 13.52 -0.04
C ASN A 318 -18.42 14.85 -0.52
N ALA A 319 -19.26 15.82 -0.92
CA ALA A 319 -18.79 17.15 -1.28
C ALA A 319 -18.09 17.86 -0.11
N LYS A 320 -18.56 17.65 1.13
CA LYS A 320 -17.91 18.15 2.35
C LYS A 320 -16.53 17.55 2.59
N LYS A 321 -16.31 16.28 2.27
CA LYS A 321 -14.97 15.68 2.34
C LYS A 321 -14.05 16.25 1.27
N LEU A 322 -14.56 16.43 0.05
CA LEU A 322 -13.76 16.94 -1.07
C LEU A 322 -13.39 18.42 -0.93
N ILE A 323 -14.25 19.23 -0.33
CA ILE A 323 -13.94 20.66 -0.09
C ILE A 323 -12.87 20.86 0.99
N GLU A 324 -12.56 19.84 1.82
CA GLU A 324 -11.53 19.95 2.86
C GLU A 324 -10.17 20.33 2.29
N ASP A 325 -9.79 19.74 1.16
CA ASP A 325 -8.57 20.03 0.41
C ASP A 325 -8.51 21.50 -0.07
N TYR A 326 -9.67 22.15 -0.22
CA TYR A 326 -9.80 23.50 -0.77
C TYR A 326 -10.24 24.54 0.28
N ASN A 327 -10.35 24.18 1.57
CA ASN A 327 -10.88 25.07 2.60
C ASN A 327 -10.11 26.39 2.74
N PHE A 328 -8.82 26.40 2.41
CA PHE A 328 -7.98 27.59 2.43
C PHE A 328 -8.48 28.68 1.44
N MET A 329 -9.28 28.32 0.44
CA MET A 329 -9.87 29.25 -0.54
C MET A 329 -11.08 30.04 -0.02
N LYS A 330 -11.62 29.70 1.16
CA LYS A 330 -12.88 30.27 1.69
C LYS A 330 -12.90 31.81 1.76
N LYS A 331 -11.76 32.44 2.02
CA LYS A 331 -11.62 33.91 2.13
C LYS A 331 -10.78 34.53 1.00
N VAL A 332 -10.41 33.74 -0.01
CA VAL A 332 -9.55 34.16 -1.11
C VAL A 332 -10.43 34.69 -2.24
N LYS A 333 -10.30 35.98 -2.57
CA LYS A 333 -11.15 36.65 -3.58
C LYS A 333 -10.43 36.92 -4.88
N ASN A 334 -9.12 37.06 -4.85
CA ASN A 334 -8.31 37.46 -5.99
C ASN A 334 -6.93 36.78 -5.93
N LEU A 335 -6.12 36.97 -6.98
CA LEU A 335 -4.78 36.38 -7.08
C LEU A 335 -3.85 36.84 -5.94
N GLN A 336 -3.96 38.08 -5.46
CA GLN A 336 -3.12 38.56 -4.36
C GLN A 336 -3.45 37.84 -3.05
N ASP A 337 -4.75 37.70 -2.71
CA ASP A 337 -5.17 36.92 -1.54
C ASP A 337 -4.68 35.46 -1.63
N PHE A 338 -4.64 34.90 -2.84
CA PHE A 338 -4.16 33.54 -3.09
C PHE A 338 -2.65 33.41 -2.88
N LYS A 339 -1.88 34.39 -3.36
CA LYS A 339 -0.44 34.48 -3.08
C LYS A 339 -0.18 34.60 -1.58
N ASP A 340 -0.98 35.40 -0.88
CA ASP A 340 -0.80 35.62 0.56
C ASP A 340 -1.16 34.37 1.38
N ILE A 341 -2.21 33.61 1.02
CA ILE A 341 -2.55 32.38 1.75
C ILE A 341 -1.51 31.27 1.54
N ILE A 342 -0.89 31.17 0.36
CA ILE A 342 0.20 30.22 0.06
C ILE A 342 1.39 30.42 1.02
N LYS A 343 1.64 31.67 1.42
CA LYS A 343 2.70 32.04 2.38
C LYS A 343 2.44 31.56 3.80
N THR A 344 1.27 30.98 4.10
CA THR A 344 0.87 30.56 5.45
C THR A 344 0.68 29.05 5.55
N CYS A 345 0.69 28.53 6.78
CA CYS A 345 0.43 27.11 7.08
C CYS A 345 -1.00 26.64 6.74
N ALA A 346 -1.92 27.55 6.42
CA ALA A 346 -3.26 27.20 5.94
C ALA A 346 -3.23 26.53 4.55
N PHE A 347 -2.22 26.82 3.73
CA PHE A 347 -2.01 26.18 2.44
C PHE A 347 -1.08 24.96 2.59
N TRP A 348 -1.59 23.79 2.23
CA TRP A 348 -0.84 22.53 2.23
C TRP A 348 -0.31 22.24 0.83
N ALA A 349 0.89 21.68 0.74
CA ALA A 349 1.52 21.42 -0.55
C ALA A 349 0.75 20.33 -1.33
N GLU A 350 0.15 20.75 -2.44
CA GLU A 350 -0.48 19.84 -3.40
C GLU A 350 0.45 19.54 -4.59
N VAL A 351 -0.01 18.68 -5.50
CA VAL A 351 0.75 18.22 -6.69
C VAL A 351 1.39 19.38 -7.46
N TRP A 352 0.65 20.48 -7.69
CA TRP A 352 1.18 21.67 -8.36
C TRP A 352 2.39 22.29 -7.62
N SER A 353 2.28 22.51 -6.32
CA SER A 353 3.36 23.11 -5.52
C SER A 353 4.56 22.19 -5.39
N ILE A 354 4.34 20.87 -5.28
CA ILE A 354 5.41 19.86 -5.28
C ILE A 354 6.21 19.97 -6.58
N ASN A 355 5.54 19.98 -7.74
CA ASN A 355 6.20 20.04 -9.03
C ASN A 355 6.97 21.36 -9.24
N LEU A 356 6.39 22.50 -8.81
CA LEU A 356 7.12 23.77 -8.85
C LEU A 356 8.41 23.69 -8.03
N ILE A 357 8.35 23.13 -6.83
CA ILE A 357 9.51 22.98 -5.96
C ILE A 357 10.56 22.05 -6.55
N GLU A 358 10.15 20.94 -7.13
CA GLU A 358 11.03 20.02 -7.86
C GLU A 358 11.80 20.76 -8.97
N MET A 359 11.12 21.60 -9.74
CA MET A 359 11.73 22.37 -10.82
C MET A 359 12.71 23.43 -10.32
N PHE A 360 12.31 24.31 -9.39
CA PHE A 360 13.15 25.45 -9.03
C PHE A 360 14.32 25.07 -8.11
N LEU A 361 14.19 24.04 -7.28
CA LEU A 361 15.32 23.52 -6.49
C LEU A 361 16.18 22.51 -7.29
N ASN A 362 15.74 22.14 -8.50
CA ASN A 362 16.34 21.08 -9.30
C ASN A 362 16.47 19.76 -8.52
N ILE A 363 15.37 19.33 -7.89
CA ILE A 363 15.28 18.12 -7.07
C ILE A 363 14.13 17.23 -7.54
N LYS A 364 14.17 15.94 -7.19
CA LYS A 364 13.01 15.04 -7.31
C LYS A 364 12.60 14.50 -5.94
N VAL A 365 11.33 14.67 -5.59
CA VAL A 365 10.76 14.09 -4.38
C VAL A 365 10.16 12.72 -4.70
N ILE A 366 10.56 11.72 -3.91
CA ILE A 366 10.09 10.33 -3.98
C ILE A 366 9.26 10.08 -2.71
N ILE A 367 7.96 9.86 -2.88
CA ILE A 367 7.00 9.81 -1.77
C ILE A 367 6.54 8.37 -1.55
N MET A 368 6.61 7.89 -0.30
CA MET A 368 6.14 6.58 0.12
C MET A 368 4.96 6.72 1.09
N SER A 369 3.85 6.02 0.83
CA SER A 369 2.63 6.05 1.63
C SER A 369 2.68 5.02 2.75
N SER A 370 2.79 5.48 4.00
CA SER A 370 2.66 4.58 5.15
C SER A 370 1.23 4.07 5.30
N ASP A 371 0.24 4.82 4.81
CA ASP A 371 -1.16 4.39 4.84
C ASP A 371 -1.41 3.21 3.91
N ASN A 372 -0.82 3.22 2.72
CA ASN A 372 -0.95 2.11 1.77
C ASN A 372 -0.28 0.85 2.33
N TYR A 373 0.89 1.01 2.97
CA TYR A 373 1.53 -0.08 3.70
C TYR A 373 0.61 -0.65 4.79
N ARG A 374 0.06 0.19 5.68
CA ARG A 374 -0.87 -0.24 6.75
C ARG A 374 -2.15 -0.88 6.20
N SER A 375 -2.58 -0.47 5.01
CA SER A 375 -3.74 -1.02 4.31
C SER A 375 -3.42 -2.29 3.51
N LYS A 376 -2.19 -2.81 3.60
CA LYS A 376 -1.66 -3.96 2.87
C LYS A 376 -1.58 -3.77 1.34
N ASP A 377 -1.71 -2.53 0.87
CA ASP A 377 -1.58 -2.14 -0.53
C ASP A 377 -0.09 -1.90 -0.87
N THR A 378 0.71 -2.96 -0.73
CA THR A 378 2.18 -2.91 -0.78
C THR A 378 2.71 -2.45 -2.14
N ASP A 379 2.02 -2.79 -3.23
CA ASP A 379 2.43 -2.40 -4.59
C ASP A 379 2.14 -0.92 -4.90
N ASN A 380 1.38 -0.23 -4.05
CA ASN A 380 1.10 1.20 -4.16
C ASN A 380 1.74 2.01 -3.03
N VAL A 381 2.68 1.43 -2.28
CA VAL A 381 3.43 2.18 -1.26
C VAL A 381 4.21 3.34 -1.91
N LEU A 382 4.88 3.11 -3.04
CA LEU A 382 5.51 4.19 -3.79
C LEU A 382 4.44 4.99 -4.55
N LEU A 383 4.33 6.29 -4.25
CA LEU A 383 3.39 7.19 -4.91
C LEU A 383 4.05 7.78 -6.16
N CYS A 384 3.62 7.30 -7.33
CA CYS A 384 4.07 7.84 -8.61
C CYS A 384 3.26 9.09 -8.96
N SER A 385 3.90 10.27 -8.93
CA SER A 385 3.27 11.50 -9.40
C SER A 385 2.98 11.40 -10.90
N SER A 386 1.71 11.57 -11.26
CA SER A 386 1.21 11.49 -12.63
C SER A 386 1.18 12.84 -13.35
N PHE A 387 1.30 13.96 -12.63
CA PHE A 387 1.32 15.27 -13.25
C PHE A 387 2.71 15.55 -13.80
N VAL A 388 2.77 15.81 -15.09
CA VAL A 388 3.94 16.39 -15.72
C VAL A 388 3.44 17.57 -16.54
N ASP A 389 4.09 18.71 -16.38
CA ASP A 389 3.91 19.79 -17.33
C ASP A 389 4.38 19.28 -18.70
N ASP A 390 3.49 19.30 -19.70
CA ASP A 390 3.77 18.82 -21.05
C ASP A 390 4.91 19.61 -21.71
N SER A 391 5.17 20.84 -21.24
CA SER A 391 6.32 21.63 -21.69
C SER A 391 7.67 21.06 -21.27
N ILE A 392 7.72 20.27 -20.19
CA ILE A 392 8.95 19.62 -19.73
C ILE A 392 9.19 18.40 -20.62
N GLN A 393 10.19 18.45 -21.50
CA GLN A 393 10.58 17.27 -22.30
C GLN A 393 11.59 16.38 -21.55
N ILE A 394 12.56 17.00 -20.88
CA ILE A 394 13.63 16.31 -20.15
C ILE A 394 13.78 16.96 -18.77
N PHE A 395 13.81 16.14 -17.72
CA PHE A 395 14.01 16.56 -16.35
C PHE A 395 15.30 15.96 -15.77
N ARG A 396 16.25 16.80 -15.34
CA ARG A 396 17.57 16.38 -14.83
C ARG A 396 17.78 16.80 -13.37
N PRO A 397 17.03 16.22 -12.41
CA PRO A 397 17.17 16.56 -11.00
C PRO A 397 18.58 16.28 -10.50
N LYS A 398 19.16 17.27 -9.82
CA LYS A 398 20.49 17.14 -9.17
C LYS A 398 20.39 16.31 -7.91
N TYR A 399 19.34 16.54 -7.11
CA TYR A 399 19.12 15.83 -5.86
C TYR A 399 17.78 15.11 -5.81
N TYR A 400 17.68 14.14 -4.93
CA TYR A 400 16.51 13.31 -4.67
C TYR A 400 16.22 13.32 -3.17
N LEU A 401 14.96 13.51 -2.81
CA LEU A 401 14.49 13.50 -1.42
C LEU A 401 13.52 12.34 -1.25
N LEU A 402 13.69 11.55 -0.19
CA LEU A 402 12.79 10.47 0.16
C LEU A 402 11.87 10.93 1.28
N MET A 403 10.55 10.75 1.14
CA MET A 403 9.57 11.24 2.12
C MET A 403 8.49 10.19 2.40
N VAL A 404 8.05 10.08 3.65
CA VAL A 404 6.83 9.35 4.01
C VAL A 404 5.64 10.29 3.95
N HIS A 405 4.53 9.85 3.37
CA HIS A 405 3.22 10.48 3.51
C HIS A 405 2.31 9.60 4.39
N THR A 406 1.79 10.16 5.48
CA THR A 406 0.92 9.46 6.44
C THR A 406 -0.57 9.74 6.24
N GLY A 407 -0.94 10.25 5.07
CA GLY A 407 -2.30 10.68 4.75
C GLY A 407 -2.55 12.17 5.00
N ASN A 408 -1.91 12.76 6.02
CA ASN A 408 -2.06 14.18 6.39
C ASN A 408 -0.76 14.85 6.87
N HIS A 409 0.37 14.15 6.78
CA HIS A 409 1.66 14.64 7.27
C HIS A 409 2.80 14.03 6.45
N TYR A 410 3.87 14.81 6.27
CA TYR A 410 5.09 14.38 5.60
C TYR A 410 6.22 14.19 6.62
N LYS A 411 7.00 13.11 6.47
CA LYS A 411 8.21 12.86 7.25
C LYS A 411 9.39 12.62 6.33
N LEU A 412 10.60 12.97 6.78
CA LEU A 412 11.83 12.73 6.03
C LEU A 412 12.25 11.27 6.15
N ILE A 413 12.57 10.62 5.03
CA ILE A 413 13.21 9.32 5.02
C ILE A 413 14.73 9.54 4.92
N THR A 414 15.48 8.90 5.81
CA THR A 414 16.93 8.86 5.75
C THR A 414 17.41 7.46 5.37
N TYR A 415 18.60 7.38 4.79
CA TYR A 415 19.26 6.11 4.51
C TYR A 415 20.72 6.21 4.94
N ASP A 416 21.10 5.39 5.92
CA ASP A 416 22.44 5.41 6.52
C ASP A 416 22.84 6.83 6.99
N GLY A 417 21.91 7.50 7.67
CA GLY A 417 22.06 8.88 8.15
C GLY A 417 21.94 9.97 7.07
N LYS A 418 22.04 9.63 5.77
CA LYS A 418 21.89 10.59 4.67
C LYS A 418 20.43 11.04 4.53
N ARG A 419 20.26 12.35 4.31
CA ARG A 419 18.96 13.03 4.23
C ARG A 419 18.57 13.46 2.81
N ILE A 420 19.54 13.53 1.91
CA ILE A 420 19.40 13.99 0.54
C ILE A 420 20.37 13.19 -0.33
N PHE A 421 19.94 12.86 -1.54
CA PHE A 421 20.62 11.89 -2.40
C PHE A 421 20.91 12.51 -3.77
N THR A 422 22.00 12.10 -4.40
CA THR A 422 22.14 12.16 -5.87
C THR A 422 21.55 10.89 -6.46
N PHE A 423 21.40 10.80 -7.79
CA PHE A 423 20.89 9.58 -8.42
C PHE A 423 21.70 8.34 -8.02
N GLU A 424 23.02 8.47 -7.97
CA GLU A 424 23.97 7.40 -7.64
C GLU A 424 23.77 6.89 -6.22
N THR A 425 23.31 7.75 -5.30
CA THR A 425 23.20 7.44 -3.88
C THR A 425 21.77 7.12 -3.41
N ILE A 426 20.78 7.12 -4.31
CA ILE A 426 19.44 6.59 -4.01
C ILE A 426 19.59 5.09 -3.67
N PRO A 427 18.99 4.60 -2.57
CA PRO A 427 19.02 3.18 -2.24
C PRO A 427 18.52 2.32 -3.40
N TRP A 428 19.22 1.22 -3.69
CA TRP A 428 18.95 0.38 -4.86
C TRP A 428 17.50 -0.12 -4.92
N ASP A 429 16.96 -0.58 -3.80
CA ASP A 429 15.56 -1.04 -3.72
C ASP A 429 14.57 0.05 -4.14
N ILE A 430 14.83 1.31 -3.79
CA ILE A 430 13.98 2.44 -4.18
C ILE A 430 14.09 2.71 -5.69
N LYS A 431 15.29 2.65 -6.27
CA LYS A 431 15.46 2.76 -7.72
C LYS A 431 14.68 1.67 -8.45
N GLN A 432 14.76 0.43 -7.98
CA GLN A 432 14.03 -0.69 -8.56
C GLN A 432 12.53 -0.53 -8.43
N MET A 433 12.02 -0.08 -7.28
CA MET A 433 10.60 0.22 -7.11
C MET A 433 10.13 1.31 -8.08
N ILE A 434 10.94 2.35 -8.35
CA ILE A 434 10.58 3.41 -9.31
C ILE A 434 10.49 2.83 -10.73
N VAL A 435 11.47 2.03 -11.15
CA VAL A 435 11.44 1.38 -12.47
C VAL A 435 10.25 0.43 -12.58
N ASP A 436 10.04 -0.39 -11.54
CA ASP A 436 8.95 -1.37 -11.47
C ASP A 436 7.59 -0.71 -11.51
N LYS A 437 7.39 0.42 -10.82
CA LYS A 437 6.04 0.95 -10.56
C LYS A 437 5.74 2.24 -11.29
N CYS A 438 6.69 3.17 -11.33
CA CYS A 438 6.47 4.50 -11.86
C CYS A 438 6.84 4.64 -13.34
N MET A 439 7.42 3.59 -13.96
CA MET A 439 7.85 3.60 -15.36
C MET A 439 7.20 2.51 -16.21
N GLU A 440 6.15 1.85 -15.70
CA GLU A 440 5.43 0.75 -16.37
C GLU A 440 4.84 1.15 -17.73
N LYS A 441 4.31 2.38 -17.87
CA LYS A 441 3.58 2.86 -19.07
C LYS A 441 4.32 3.88 -19.93
N GLN A 442 5.62 4.11 -19.70
CA GLN A 442 6.27 5.34 -20.22
C GLN A 442 5.47 6.62 -19.87
N GLY A 443 4.77 6.63 -18.72
CA GLY A 443 3.94 7.75 -18.25
C GLY A 443 4.39 8.25 -16.88
N GLY A 444 4.21 9.54 -16.61
CA GLY A 444 4.64 10.20 -15.37
C GLY A 444 6.01 10.87 -15.50
N VAL A 445 6.48 11.57 -14.46
CA VAL A 445 7.68 12.42 -14.58
C VAL A 445 8.99 11.63 -14.67
N TYR A 446 9.04 10.39 -14.15
CA TYR A 446 10.26 9.58 -14.13
C TYR A 446 10.74 9.16 -15.52
N ILE A 447 9.84 9.06 -16.49
CA ILE A 447 10.16 8.74 -17.89
C ILE A 447 10.76 9.93 -18.63
N LYS A 448 10.78 11.11 -18.00
CA LYS A 448 11.51 12.29 -18.47
C LYS A 448 12.88 12.43 -17.82
N ILE A 449 13.27 11.53 -16.90
CA ILE A 449 14.56 11.54 -16.21
C ILE A 449 15.54 10.57 -16.89
N PRO A 450 16.56 11.06 -17.64
CA PRO A 450 17.42 10.19 -18.46
C PRO A 450 18.11 9.07 -17.69
N LYS A 451 18.51 9.32 -16.44
CA LYS A 451 19.17 8.31 -15.60
C LYS A 451 18.25 7.12 -15.28
N PHE A 452 16.96 7.37 -15.06
CA PHE A 452 15.97 6.30 -14.84
C PHE A 452 15.61 5.57 -16.15
N ILE A 453 15.58 6.27 -17.29
CA ILE A 453 15.38 5.64 -18.60
C ILE A 453 16.52 4.64 -18.88
N LYS A 454 17.77 5.08 -18.66
CA LYS A 454 18.96 4.24 -18.81
C LYS A 454 18.93 3.02 -17.88
N LEU A 455 18.57 3.23 -16.61
CA LEU A 455 18.44 2.12 -15.65
C LEU A 455 17.37 1.10 -16.08
N LYS A 456 16.24 1.57 -16.65
CA LYS A 456 15.19 0.68 -17.18
C LYS A 456 15.71 -0.13 -18.38
N SER A 457 16.39 0.52 -19.34
CA SER A 457 16.89 -0.17 -20.54
C SER A 457 17.94 -1.23 -20.22
N GLU A 458 18.92 -0.90 -19.36
CA GLU A 458 19.97 -1.84 -18.95
C GLU A 458 19.39 -3.07 -18.25
N ARG A 459 18.31 -2.88 -17.48
CA ARG A 459 17.61 -3.99 -16.82
C ARG A 459 16.88 -4.89 -17.82
N SER A 460 16.17 -4.31 -18.79
CA SER A 460 15.46 -5.09 -19.82
C SER A 460 16.44 -5.95 -20.63
N GLU A 461 17.62 -5.41 -20.98
CA GLU A 461 18.70 -6.14 -21.65
C GLU A 461 19.24 -7.30 -20.80
N GLN A 462 19.51 -7.07 -19.50
CA GLN A 462 20.00 -8.11 -18.59
C GLN A 462 19.01 -9.26 -18.39
N MET A 463 17.71 -8.98 -18.41
CA MET A 463 16.67 -9.98 -18.20
C MET A 463 16.28 -10.74 -19.48
N GLY A 464 16.84 -10.39 -20.65
CA GLY A 464 16.47 -11.00 -21.93
C GLY A 464 14.98 -10.86 -22.25
N ILE A 465 14.33 -9.82 -21.70
CA ILE A 465 12.92 -9.53 -21.96
C ILE A 465 12.89 -8.80 -23.30
N ASN A 466 12.62 -9.53 -24.37
CA ASN A 466 12.03 -8.90 -25.53
C ASN A 466 10.68 -8.33 -25.07
N GLU A 467 10.52 -7.01 -25.14
CA GLU A 467 9.19 -6.38 -25.16
C GLU A 467 8.52 -6.80 -26.49
N GLU A 468 8.23 -8.10 -26.62
CA GLU A 468 7.14 -8.51 -27.49
C GLU A 468 5.91 -7.92 -26.81
N GLU A 469 5.40 -6.84 -27.40
CA GLU A 469 4.01 -6.45 -27.25
C GLU A 469 3.20 -7.72 -27.52
N GLU A 470 2.85 -8.46 -26.46
CA GLU A 470 1.78 -9.44 -26.51
C GLU A 470 0.57 -8.62 -26.95
N GLY A 471 0.30 -8.70 -28.25
CA GLY A 471 -0.63 -7.84 -28.93
C GLY A 471 -1.92 -7.82 -28.13
N GLU A 472 -2.26 -6.65 -27.61
CA GLU A 472 -3.62 -6.36 -27.21
C GLU A 472 -4.47 -6.68 -28.44
N SER A 473 -5.08 -7.87 -28.44
CA SER A 473 -6.27 -8.11 -29.22
C SER A 473 -7.26 -7.07 -28.72
N LYS A 474 -7.27 -5.90 -29.39
CA LYS A 474 -8.27 -4.86 -29.25
C LYS A 474 -9.60 -5.53 -29.59
N MET A 475 -10.23 -6.14 -28.60
CA MET A 475 -11.52 -6.78 -28.76
C MET A 475 -12.54 -5.63 -28.78
N SER A 476 -12.76 -5.09 -29.98
CA SER A 476 -13.47 -3.85 -30.34
C SER A 476 -14.94 -3.75 -29.90
N ASP A 477 -15.45 -4.73 -29.17
CA ASP A 477 -16.89 -4.91 -28.95
C ASP A 477 -17.41 -4.35 -27.62
N VAL A 478 -16.55 -3.72 -26.81
CA VAL A 478 -16.92 -3.20 -25.49
C VAL A 478 -16.71 -1.70 -25.45
N THR A 479 -17.81 -0.94 -25.32
CA THR A 479 -17.78 0.52 -25.13
C THR A 479 -17.62 0.86 -23.65
N TYR A 480 -16.73 1.80 -23.34
CA TYR A 480 -16.50 2.36 -22.02
C TYR A 480 -16.05 3.83 -22.13
N ASP A 481 -16.13 4.56 -21.02
CA ASP A 481 -15.59 5.92 -20.90
C ASP A 481 -14.10 5.86 -20.60
N GLU A 482 -13.27 6.46 -21.46
CA GLU A 482 -11.81 6.52 -21.26
C GLU A 482 -11.39 7.58 -20.24
N ASN A 483 -12.27 8.53 -19.92
CA ASN A 483 -11.98 9.58 -18.94
C ASN A 483 -12.13 9.09 -17.49
N THR A 484 -12.92 8.04 -17.28
CA THR A 484 -13.06 7.38 -15.98
C THR A 484 -12.42 6.00 -15.97
N VAL A 485 -11.38 5.83 -15.15
CA VAL A 485 -10.59 4.60 -15.06
C VAL A 485 -10.54 4.12 -13.61
N PHE A 486 -10.96 2.88 -13.38
CA PHE A 486 -10.75 2.18 -12.11
C PHE A 486 -9.71 1.09 -12.27
N GLN A 487 -8.74 1.13 -11.35
CA GLN A 487 -7.64 0.18 -11.29
C GLN A 487 -7.73 -0.61 -9.99
N PHE A 488 -7.68 -1.93 -10.11
CA PHE A 488 -7.82 -2.81 -8.95
C PHE A 488 -6.88 -4.01 -9.03
N TYR A 489 -6.64 -4.60 -7.87
CA TYR A 489 -6.01 -5.92 -7.71
C TYR A 489 -6.39 -6.48 -6.32
N SER A 490 -5.90 -7.67 -5.99
CA SER A 490 -6.30 -8.40 -4.78
C SER A 490 -5.95 -7.69 -3.46
N LYS A 491 -4.95 -6.79 -3.46
CA LYS A 491 -4.54 -6.03 -2.26
C LYS A 491 -4.82 -4.53 -2.34
N SER A 492 -5.65 -4.08 -3.28
CA SER A 492 -6.01 -2.66 -3.40
C SER A 492 -6.56 -2.08 -2.10
N ALA A 493 -6.09 -0.90 -1.69
CA ALA A 493 -6.63 -0.22 -0.52
C ALA A 493 -8.11 0.16 -0.68
N ASP A 494 -8.84 0.17 0.44
CA ASP A 494 -10.19 0.70 0.51
C ASP A 494 -10.14 2.24 0.54
N ARG A 495 -10.51 2.85 -0.58
CA ARG A 495 -10.46 4.30 -0.80
C ARG A 495 -11.63 4.72 -1.68
N ALA A 496 -11.98 6.00 -1.62
CA ALA A 496 -12.99 6.55 -2.51
C ALA A 496 -12.66 6.30 -3.99
N PRO A 497 -13.66 6.09 -4.87
CA PRO A 497 -13.47 5.99 -6.31
C PRO A 497 -12.70 7.19 -6.87
N GLY A 498 -11.70 6.92 -7.69
CA GLY A 498 -10.81 7.93 -8.28
C GLY A 498 -9.64 8.34 -7.38
N LYS A 499 -9.57 7.85 -6.14
CA LYS A 499 -8.44 8.09 -5.22
C LYS A 499 -7.48 6.90 -5.13
N GLY A 500 -7.73 5.81 -5.87
CA GLY A 500 -6.82 4.67 -5.97
C GLY A 500 -5.65 4.95 -6.92
N SER A 501 -4.53 4.26 -6.72
CA SER A 501 -3.37 4.39 -7.62
C SER A 501 -3.69 3.90 -9.03
N GLY A 502 -3.38 4.75 -10.03
CA GLY A 502 -3.66 4.47 -11.44
C GLY A 502 -5.12 4.69 -11.85
N GLU A 503 -5.93 5.31 -10.99
CA GLU A 503 -7.29 5.72 -11.31
C GLU A 503 -7.35 7.14 -11.86
N LYS A 504 -8.42 7.40 -12.61
CA LYS A 504 -8.73 8.71 -13.16
C LYS A 504 -10.23 8.93 -13.09
N ILE A 505 -10.65 10.10 -12.65
CA ILE A 505 -12.05 10.51 -12.68
C ILE A 505 -12.15 12.03 -12.88
N PRO A 506 -13.00 12.51 -13.80
CA PRO A 506 -13.32 13.93 -13.87
C PRO A 506 -13.98 14.41 -12.58
N ALA A 507 -13.64 15.62 -12.11
CA ALA A 507 -14.19 16.16 -10.86
C ALA A 507 -15.74 16.24 -10.89
N SER A 508 -16.33 16.49 -12.06
CA SER A 508 -17.78 16.48 -12.30
C SER A 508 -18.43 15.11 -12.08
N ASP A 509 -17.66 14.03 -12.28
CA ASP A 509 -18.19 12.66 -12.38
C ASP A 509 -18.01 11.90 -11.06
N VAL A 510 -17.27 12.45 -10.10
CA VAL A 510 -17.05 11.85 -8.77
C VAL A 510 -18.38 11.48 -8.09
N GLY A 511 -19.41 12.32 -8.26
CA GLY A 511 -20.74 12.08 -7.72
C GLY A 511 -21.42 10.81 -8.27
N LEU A 512 -21.06 10.35 -9.48
CA LEU A 512 -21.69 9.20 -10.16
C LEU A 512 -21.32 7.85 -9.53
N TYR A 513 -20.22 7.77 -8.78
CA TYR A 513 -19.67 6.51 -8.26
C TYR A 513 -19.83 6.38 -6.74
N LYS A 514 -20.74 7.14 -6.16
CA LYS A 514 -20.93 7.17 -4.73
C LYS A 514 -21.55 5.89 -4.17
N GLU A 515 -22.39 5.20 -4.94
CA GLU A 515 -22.89 3.88 -4.57
C GLU A 515 -21.74 2.85 -4.51
N LEU A 516 -20.72 3.01 -5.35
CA LEU A 516 -19.50 2.21 -5.33
C LEU A 516 -18.64 2.54 -4.10
N ASP A 517 -18.47 3.83 -3.80
CA ASP A 517 -17.79 4.34 -2.58
C ASP A 517 -18.41 3.79 -1.28
N GLY A 518 -19.72 3.57 -1.27
CA GLY A 518 -20.43 3.01 -0.12
C GLY A 518 -20.19 1.51 0.12
N ILE A 519 -19.43 0.82 -0.74
CA ILE A 519 -19.11 -0.60 -0.61
C ILE A 519 -17.64 -0.74 -0.19
N PRO A 520 -17.35 -1.20 1.04
CA PRO A 520 -15.98 -1.45 1.48
C PRO A 520 -15.25 -2.40 0.55
N ASP A 521 -13.98 -2.10 0.29
CA ASP A 521 -13.06 -2.96 -0.49
C ASP A 521 -13.57 -3.28 -1.91
N TRP A 522 -14.39 -2.41 -2.51
CA TRP A 522 -15.02 -2.68 -3.82
C TRP A 522 -13.99 -3.02 -4.92
N ARG A 523 -12.76 -2.48 -4.85
CA ARG A 523 -11.65 -2.85 -5.76
C ARG A 523 -11.25 -4.31 -5.61
N LYS A 524 -11.10 -4.80 -4.38
CA LYS A 524 -10.80 -6.21 -4.14
C LYS A 524 -11.94 -7.08 -4.65
N VAL A 525 -13.20 -6.66 -4.48
CA VAL A 525 -14.38 -7.38 -5.00
C VAL A 525 -14.33 -7.55 -6.52
N LEU A 526 -13.78 -6.58 -7.27
CA LEU A 526 -13.60 -6.70 -8.72
C LEU A 526 -12.52 -7.72 -9.12
N SER A 527 -11.53 -7.97 -8.27
CA SER A 527 -10.43 -8.91 -8.55
C SER A 527 -10.92 -10.34 -8.72
N ASN A 528 -10.29 -11.09 -9.62
CA ASN A 528 -10.53 -12.52 -9.80
C ASN A 528 -10.12 -13.34 -8.56
N PHE A 529 -9.23 -12.80 -7.73
CA PHE A 529 -8.78 -13.37 -6.45
C PHE A 529 -9.84 -13.25 -5.34
N TYR A 530 -10.86 -12.42 -5.52
CA TYR A 530 -11.89 -12.25 -4.50
C TYR A 530 -12.63 -13.55 -4.25
N ILE A 531 -12.71 -13.95 -2.98
CA ILE A 531 -13.47 -15.12 -2.56
C ILE A 531 -14.97 -14.81 -2.67
N ALA A 532 -15.58 -15.34 -3.72
CA ALA A 532 -16.99 -15.26 -3.98
C ALA A 532 -17.44 -16.60 -4.56
N PRO A 533 -17.82 -17.56 -3.71
CA PRO A 533 -18.11 -18.91 -4.19
C PRO A 533 -19.26 -18.94 -5.22
N PHE A 534 -19.11 -19.75 -6.26
CA PHE A 534 -20.11 -19.95 -7.31
C PHE A 534 -20.10 -21.40 -7.82
N GLU A 535 -21.20 -21.84 -8.40
CA GLU A 535 -21.35 -23.13 -9.06
C GLU A 535 -21.07 -22.99 -10.57
N LEU A 536 -20.20 -23.83 -11.11
CA LEU A 536 -19.91 -23.88 -12.54
C LEU A 536 -19.38 -25.28 -12.90
N ASP A 537 -19.82 -25.82 -14.03
CA ASP A 537 -19.45 -27.18 -14.49
C ASP A 537 -19.75 -28.29 -13.47
N GLY A 538 -20.82 -28.13 -12.68
CA GLY A 538 -21.24 -29.13 -11.68
C GLY A 538 -20.41 -29.13 -10.38
N HIS A 539 -19.46 -28.19 -10.25
CA HIS A 539 -18.61 -28.05 -9.07
C HIS A 539 -18.71 -26.66 -8.46
N ARG A 540 -18.36 -26.60 -7.18
CA ARG A 540 -18.33 -25.35 -6.41
C ARG A 540 -16.92 -24.79 -6.37
N TRP A 541 -16.77 -23.55 -6.79
CA TRP A 541 -15.49 -22.85 -6.89
C TRP A 541 -15.43 -21.71 -5.90
N ASN A 542 -14.28 -21.47 -5.28
CA ASN A 542 -14.14 -20.42 -4.26
C ASN A 542 -13.89 -19.02 -4.86
N SER A 543 -13.27 -18.96 -6.05
CA SER A 543 -13.05 -17.72 -6.80
C SER A 543 -12.85 -17.99 -8.30
N VAL A 544 -12.76 -16.91 -9.10
CA VAL A 544 -12.47 -16.99 -10.53
C VAL A 544 -11.10 -17.63 -10.79
N GLU A 545 -10.10 -17.30 -9.97
CA GLU A 545 -8.76 -17.91 -10.08
C GLU A 545 -8.80 -19.43 -9.94
N HIS A 546 -9.60 -19.97 -9.01
CA HIS A 546 -9.73 -21.42 -8.83
C HIS A 546 -10.23 -22.10 -10.10
N PHE A 547 -11.35 -21.63 -10.65
CA PHE A 547 -11.91 -22.20 -11.88
C PHE A 547 -10.98 -22.05 -13.07
N TYR A 548 -10.42 -20.85 -13.26
CA TYR A 548 -9.56 -20.55 -14.41
C TYR A 548 -8.29 -21.42 -14.39
N HIS A 549 -7.64 -21.55 -13.23
CA HIS A 549 -6.42 -22.35 -13.09
C HIS A 549 -6.70 -23.85 -13.15
N ALA A 550 -7.83 -24.32 -12.63
CA ALA A 550 -8.27 -25.70 -12.80
C ALA A 550 -8.48 -26.03 -14.27
N SER A 551 -9.16 -25.15 -15.02
CA SER A 551 -9.56 -25.38 -16.41
C SER A 551 -8.41 -25.70 -17.37
N LYS A 552 -7.18 -25.41 -16.98
CA LYS A 552 -5.95 -25.81 -17.69
C LYS A 552 -5.69 -27.31 -17.70
N PHE A 553 -6.38 -28.08 -16.86
CA PHE A 553 -6.18 -29.51 -16.64
C PHE A 553 -7.44 -30.33 -16.93
N LYS A 554 -8.51 -29.67 -17.38
CA LYS A 554 -9.86 -30.22 -17.47
C LYS A 554 -9.94 -31.45 -18.38
N ARG A 555 -9.11 -31.54 -19.42
CA ARG A 555 -9.15 -32.67 -20.38
C ARG A 555 -8.09 -33.72 -20.08
N GLY A 556 -6.84 -33.31 -19.90
CA GLY A 556 -5.71 -34.23 -19.75
C GLY A 556 -5.53 -34.76 -18.33
N ASN A 557 -5.98 -34.02 -17.31
CA ASN A 557 -5.73 -34.33 -15.90
C ASN A 557 -6.97 -34.03 -15.03
N PRO A 558 -8.11 -34.72 -15.24
CA PRO A 558 -9.37 -34.42 -14.56
C PRO A 558 -9.30 -34.56 -13.04
N GLU A 559 -8.56 -35.54 -12.52
CA GLU A 559 -8.36 -35.68 -11.07
C GLU A 559 -7.67 -34.44 -10.47
N PHE A 560 -6.64 -33.92 -11.15
CA PHE A 560 -5.97 -32.70 -10.70
C PHE A 560 -6.86 -31.47 -10.84
N TYR A 561 -7.70 -31.39 -11.88
CA TYR A 561 -8.72 -30.34 -12.03
C TYR A 561 -9.66 -30.28 -10.81
N LEU A 562 -10.09 -31.44 -10.28
CA LEU A 562 -11.00 -31.52 -9.14
C LEU A 562 -10.38 -31.01 -7.83
N THR A 563 -9.04 -31.03 -7.68
CA THR A 563 -8.34 -30.50 -6.50
C THR A 563 -8.48 -28.99 -6.29
N PHE A 564 -8.98 -28.26 -7.29
CA PHE A 564 -9.27 -26.84 -7.19
C PHE A 564 -10.70 -26.54 -6.73
N THR A 565 -11.56 -27.56 -6.69
CA THR A 565 -12.97 -27.44 -6.31
C THR A 565 -13.14 -27.52 -4.78
N LEU A 566 -14.16 -26.85 -4.26
CA LEU A 566 -14.48 -26.87 -2.84
C LEU A 566 -15.16 -28.18 -2.39
N ASN A 567 -15.81 -28.90 -3.30
CA ASN A 567 -16.66 -30.04 -2.98
C ASN A 567 -16.04 -31.42 -3.21
N GLU A 568 -14.91 -31.52 -3.92
CA GLU A 568 -14.28 -32.82 -4.28
C GLU A 568 -12.89 -33.02 -3.65
N GLY A 569 -12.59 -32.36 -2.50
CA GLY A 569 -11.46 -32.74 -1.64
C GLY A 569 -10.13 -31.98 -1.82
N GLY A 570 -10.11 -30.81 -2.46
CA GLY A 570 -8.92 -29.96 -2.55
C GLY A 570 -8.60 -29.20 -1.26
N GLU A 571 -7.91 -29.79 -0.27
CA GLU A 571 -7.86 -29.17 1.07
C GLU A 571 -7.23 -27.76 1.12
N GLU A 572 -6.15 -27.51 0.38
CA GLU A 572 -5.48 -26.19 0.35
C GLU A 572 -5.69 -25.43 -0.97
N ILE A 573 -5.54 -26.10 -2.13
CA ILE A 573 -5.61 -25.45 -3.45
C ILE A 573 -6.98 -24.81 -3.70
N SER A 574 -8.07 -25.40 -3.20
CA SER A 574 -9.44 -24.88 -3.36
C SER A 574 -9.77 -23.66 -2.47
N LYS A 575 -8.92 -23.37 -1.48
CA LYS A 575 -9.17 -22.32 -0.48
C LYS A 575 -8.38 -21.05 -0.76
N ASP A 576 -7.14 -21.17 -1.26
CA ASP A 576 -6.26 -20.04 -1.54
C ASP A 576 -6.12 -19.77 -3.05
N PRO A 577 -6.68 -18.67 -3.57
CA PRO A 577 -6.53 -18.26 -4.98
C PRO A 577 -5.08 -18.10 -5.43
N ALA A 578 -4.17 -17.67 -4.54
CA ALA A 578 -2.76 -17.52 -4.86
C ALA A 578 -2.07 -18.88 -5.02
N LEU A 579 -2.46 -19.85 -4.19
CA LEU A 579 -2.03 -21.24 -4.31
C LEU A 579 -2.57 -21.88 -5.59
N ALA A 580 -3.85 -21.68 -5.91
CA ALA A 580 -4.45 -22.09 -7.17
C ALA A 580 -3.70 -21.53 -8.39
N LYS A 581 -3.36 -20.23 -8.35
CA LYS A 581 -2.53 -19.60 -9.38
C LYS A 581 -1.14 -20.24 -9.51
N GLY A 582 -0.49 -20.54 -8.39
CA GLY A 582 0.79 -21.26 -8.37
C GLY A 582 0.70 -22.66 -8.98
N ALA A 583 -0.34 -23.41 -8.63
CA ALA A 583 -0.57 -24.78 -9.09
C ALA A 583 -0.87 -24.82 -10.59
N GLY A 584 -1.73 -23.93 -11.07
CA GLY A 584 -2.04 -23.75 -12.49
C GLY A 584 -1.05 -22.87 -13.25
N GLY A 585 0.08 -22.49 -12.67
CA GLY A 585 1.12 -21.66 -13.30
C GLY A 585 2.07 -22.48 -14.18
N LYS A 586 2.93 -21.80 -14.96
CA LYS A 586 3.93 -22.46 -15.83
C LYS A 586 4.81 -23.44 -15.03
N THR A 587 5.28 -23.02 -13.85
CA THR A 587 6.21 -23.78 -13.01
C THR A 587 5.54 -24.83 -12.10
N GLY A 588 4.24 -24.70 -11.83
CA GLY A 588 3.54 -25.52 -10.85
C GLY A 588 4.06 -25.33 -9.41
N LYS A 589 4.64 -24.17 -9.11
CA LYS A 589 5.25 -23.84 -7.81
C LYS A 589 4.50 -22.70 -7.13
N PHE A 590 4.50 -22.72 -5.79
CA PHE A 590 4.06 -21.63 -4.94
C PHE A 590 5.10 -21.40 -3.84
N LYS A 591 5.49 -20.14 -3.63
CA LYS A 591 6.58 -19.77 -2.70
C LYS A 591 7.83 -20.67 -2.84
N GLY A 592 8.25 -20.94 -4.08
CA GLY A 592 9.42 -21.80 -4.38
C GLY A 592 9.19 -23.32 -4.27
N LYS A 593 8.19 -23.76 -3.51
CA LYS A 593 7.80 -25.18 -3.34
C LYS A 593 6.98 -25.66 -4.54
N ARG A 594 7.25 -26.87 -5.03
CA ARG A 594 6.45 -27.50 -6.08
C ARG A 594 5.16 -28.05 -5.48
N ILE A 595 4.02 -27.66 -6.04
CA ILE A 595 2.68 -28.05 -5.58
C ILE A 595 1.87 -28.79 -6.65
N ARG A 596 2.21 -28.63 -7.93
CA ARG A 596 1.72 -29.49 -9.01
C ARG A 596 2.68 -30.67 -9.23
N PRO A 597 2.20 -31.93 -9.27
CA PRO A 597 3.01 -33.09 -9.65
C PRO A 597 3.69 -32.89 -11.02
N LYS A 598 4.85 -33.52 -11.25
CA LYS A 598 5.64 -33.26 -12.47
C LYS A 598 4.94 -33.76 -13.74
N GLU A 599 4.26 -34.88 -13.59
CA GLU A 599 3.49 -35.63 -14.59
C GLU A 599 2.20 -34.91 -15.00
N VAL A 600 1.68 -34.02 -14.15
CA VAL A 600 0.49 -33.22 -14.46
C VAL A 600 0.90 -32.03 -15.32
N VAL A 601 0.53 -32.11 -16.61
CA VAL A 601 0.76 -31.08 -17.62
C VAL A 601 -0.52 -30.35 -17.99
N MET A 602 -0.39 -29.09 -18.43
CA MET A 602 -1.53 -28.32 -18.92
C MET A 602 -2.03 -28.90 -20.25
N ASP A 603 -3.34 -28.84 -20.48
CA ASP A 603 -3.97 -29.16 -21.75
C ASP A 603 -3.30 -28.35 -22.88
N GLU A 604 -2.77 -29.03 -23.90
CA GLU A 604 -2.02 -28.42 -25.00
C GLU A 604 -2.84 -27.36 -25.75
N ASP A 605 -4.17 -27.53 -25.79
CA ASP A 605 -5.07 -26.64 -26.49
C ASP A 605 -5.50 -25.41 -25.68
N PHE A 606 -5.19 -25.33 -24.38
CA PHE A 606 -5.78 -24.31 -23.50
C PHE A 606 -5.51 -22.87 -23.96
N PHE A 607 -4.29 -22.60 -24.41
CA PHE A 607 -3.89 -21.27 -24.91
C PHE A 607 -4.02 -21.13 -26.43
N THR A 608 -3.90 -22.23 -27.19
CA THR A 608 -3.94 -22.19 -28.67
C THR A 608 -5.35 -22.14 -29.24
N SER A 609 -6.36 -22.63 -28.49
CA SER A 609 -7.76 -22.68 -28.91
C SER A 609 -8.63 -21.51 -28.42
N LYS A 610 -8.04 -20.50 -27.76
CA LYS A 610 -8.74 -19.43 -27.01
C LYS A 610 -9.58 -19.91 -25.82
N ARG A 611 -9.46 -21.18 -25.39
CA ARG A 611 -10.12 -21.68 -24.17
C ARG A 611 -9.80 -20.83 -22.94
N ASN A 612 -8.58 -20.31 -22.83
CA ASN A 612 -8.18 -19.38 -21.78
C ASN A 612 -9.12 -18.16 -21.67
N GLU A 613 -9.47 -17.51 -22.77
CA GLU A 613 -10.38 -16.34 -22.76
C GLU A 613 -11.80 -16.78 -22.38
N VAL A 614 -12.28 -17.87 -22.99
CA VAL A 614 -13.63 -18.39 -22.77
C VAL A 614 -13.84 -18.81 -21.30
N GLU A 615 -12.92 -19.59 -20.72
CA GLU A 615 -13.04 -20.07 -19.35
C GLU A 615 -12.90 -18.93 -18.33
N MET A 616 -12.11 -17.89 -18.63
CA MET A 616 -12.04 -16.67 -17.83
C MET A 616 -13.38 -15.93 -17.81
N GLU A 617 -13.97 -15.65 -18.98
CA GLU A 617 -15.26 -14.96 -19.06
C GLU A 617 -16.38 -15.78 -18.40
N ARG A 618 -16.40 -17.11 -18.58
CA ARG A 618 -17.38 -18.01 -17.93
C ARG A 618 -17.31 -17.92 -16.41
N ALA A 619 -16.11 -17.96 -15.83
CA ALA A 619 -15.92 -17.86 -14.39
C ALA A 619 -16.30 -16.47 -13.86
N GLN A 620 -15.88 -15.40 -14.54
CA GLN A 620 -16.27 -14.03 -14.17
C GLN A 620 -17.78 -13.87 -14.21
N LYS A 621 -18.44 -14.35 -15.28
CA LYS A 621 -19.90 -14.34 -15.41
C LYS A 621 -20.56 -15.09 -14.25
N ALA A 622 -20.11 -16.31 -13.94
CA ALA A 622 -20.66 -17.10 -12.84
C ALA A 622 -20.53 -16.37 -11.49
N LYS A 623 -19.36 -15.79 -11.18
CA LYS A 623 -19.14 -14.93 -10.01
C LYS A 623 -20.16 -13.79 -9.94
N TYR A 624 -20.29 -13.01 -11.01
CA TYR A 624 -21.14 -11.82 -11.01
C TYR A 624 -22.64 -12.12 -11.14
N GLU A 625 -23.04 -13.28 -11.62
CA GLU A 625 -24.45 -13.71 -11.63
C GLU A 625 -24.91 -14.27 -10.28
N GLN A 626 -24.03 -15.01 -9.59
CA GLN A 626 -24.38 -15.76 -8.40
C GLN A 626 -24.05 -15.04 -7.08
N ASN A 627 -23.11 -14.08 -7.09
CA ASN A 627 -22.77 -13.29 -5.88
C ASN A 627 -23.41 -11.89 -5.92
N PRO A 628 -24.40 -11.58 -5.05
CA PRO A 628 -25.11 -10.31 -5.08
C PRO A 628 -24.24 -9.08 -4.82
N LEU A 629 -23.18 -9.22 -4.00
CA LEU A 629 -22.24 -8.13 -3.71
C LEU A 629 -21.37 -7.84 -4.94
N ALA A 630 -20.75 -8.87 -5.52
CA ALA A 630 -19.93 -8.73 -6.72
C ALA A 630 -20.74 -8.16 -7.89
N LYS A 631 -21.97 -8.65 -8.09
CA LYS A 631 -22.90 -8.12 -9.10
C LYS A 631 -23.10 -6.61 -8.92
N ARG A 632 -23.39 -6.20 -7.69
CA ARG A 632 -23.66 -4.80 -7.34
C ARG A 632 -22.45 -3.92 -7.57
N VAL A 633 -21.27 -4.35 -7.10
CA VAL A 633 -20.00 -3.65 -7.31
C VAL A 633 -19.77 -3.43 -8.81
N LEU A 634 -19.87 -4.50 -9.61
CA LEU A 634 -19.65 -4.40 -11.06
C LEU A 634 -20.61 -3.42 -11.74
N LEU A 635 -21.89 -3.44 -11.39
CA LEU A 635 -22.88 -2.52 -11.96
C LEU A 635 -22.62 -1.06 -11.57
N TYR A 636 -22.20 -0.80 -10.33
CA TYR A 636 -21.87 0.53 -9.82
C TYR A 636 -20.56 1.10 -10.36
N THR A 637 -19.74 0.32 -11.06
CA THR A 637 -18.63 0.87 -11.84
C THR A 637 -19.06 1.68 -13.07
N GLY A 638 -20.36 1.82 -13.33
CA GLY A 638 -20.86 2.67 -14.41
C GLY A 638 -20.30 2.26 -15.77
N ASN A 639 -19.94 3.23 -16.61
CA ASN A 639 -19.28 2.96 -17.90
C ASN A 639 -17.76 3.07 -17.80
N ALA A 640 -17.19 3.13 -16.58
CA ALA A 640 -15.75 3.29 -16.39
C ALA A 640 -14.95 2.17 -17.06
N LYS A 641 -13.75 2.51 -17.54
CA LYS A 641 -12.73 1.54 -17.93
C LYS A 641 -12.27 0.77 -16.69
N LEU A 642 -12.28 -0.56 -16.77
CA LEU A 642 -11.81 -1.45 -15.71
C LEU A 642 -10.47 -2.05 -16.10
N GLN A 643 -9.46 -1.90 -15.25
CA GLN A 643 -8.14 -2.47 -15.47
C GLN A 643 -7.56 -3.10 -14.19
N HIS A 644 -6.81 -4.17 -14.37
CA HIS A 644 -6.12 -4.86 -13.29
C HIS A 644 -4.67 -4.43 -13.23
N PHE A 645 -4.20 -4.02 -12.04
CA PHE A 645 -2.81 -3.67 -11.83
C PHE A 645 -1.90 -4.92 -11.91
N VAL A 646 -0.84 -4.87 -12.72
CA VAL A 646 0.17 -5.93 -12.80
C VAL A 646 1.51 -5.31 -12.44
N ARG A 647 2.21 -5.89 -11.46
CA ARG A 647 3.51 -5.37 -11.03
C ARG A 647 4.52 -5.43 -12.17
N ALA A 648 5.21 -4.32 -12.42
CA ALA A 648 6.26 -4.20 -13.43
C ALA A 648 5.77 -4.48 -14.86
N SER A 649 4.48 -4.26 -15.12
CA SER A 649 3.89 -4.42 -16.45
C SER A 649 2.71 -3.45 -16.62
N PRO A 650 2.32 -3.11 -17.85
CA PRO A 650 1.09 -2.36 -18.07
C PRO A 650 -0.13 -3.06 -17.43
N PRO A 651 -1.03 -2.31 -16.75
CA PRO A 651 -2.31 -2.80 -16.30
C PRO A 651 -3.11 -3.44 -17.43
N ILE A 652 -3.67 -4.62 -17.16
CA ILE A 652 -4.46 -5.37 -18.13
C ILE A 652 -5.89 -4.85 -18.12
N VAL A 653 -6.41 -4.46 -19.28
CA VAL A 653 -7.81 -4.04 -19.41
C VAL A 653 -8.73 -5.25 -19.29
N PHE A 654 -9.70 -5.18 -18.39
CA PHE A 654 -10.63 -6.28 -18.12
C PHE A 654 -11.85 -6.19 -19.06
N TYR A 655 -11.61 -6.41 -20.36
CA TYR A 655 -12.65 -6.38 -21.39
C TYR A 655 -13.80 -7.37 -21.10
N ASP A 656 -13.47 -8.58 -20.65
CA ASP A 656 -14.44 -9.63 -20.35
C ASP A 656 -15.38 -9.22 -19.21
N THR A 657 -14.83 -8.65 -18.13
CA THR A 657 -15.62 -8.14 -17.00
C THR A 657 -16.53 -6.99 -17.43
N MET A 658 -16.07 -6.09 -18.32
CA MET A 658 -16.91 -5.03 -18.87
C MET A 658 -18.00 -5.56 -19.81
N ARG A 659 -17.74 -6.66 -20.53
CA ARG A 659 -18.76 -7.38 -21.34
C ARG A 659 -19.81 -8.03 -20.45
N VAL A 660 -19.39 -8.69 -19.37
CA VAL A 660 -20.29 -9.23 -18.34
C VAL A 660 -21.14 -8.13 -17.72
N ARG A 661 -20.54 -6.97 -17.37
CA ARG A 661 -21.27 -5.79 -16.87
C ARG A 661 -22.38 -5.35 -17.82
N ARG A 662 -22.09 -5.28 -19.12
CA ARG A 662 -23.08 -4.93 -20.15
C ARG A 662 -24.22 -5.94 -20.21
N ASN A 663 -23.91 -7.23 -20.12
CA ASN A 663 -24.91 -8.30 -20.18
C ASN A 663 -25.83 -8.29 -18.94
N LEU A 664 -25.29 -8.00 -17.76
CA LEU A 664 -26.07 -7.94 -16.51
C LEU A 664 -27.01 -6.72 -16.39
N ARG A 665 -26.87 -5.73 -17.29
CA ARG A 665 -27.77 -4.57 -17.37
C ARG A 665 -29.00 -4.82 -18.24
N LYS A 666 -28.96 -5.84 -19.09
CA LYS A 666 -30.12 -6.31 -19.83
C LYS A 666 -30.99 -7.13 -18.90
#